data_AF-A0AA39HUN0-F1
#
_entry.id   AF-A0AA39HUN0-F1
#
_cell.length_a   1.000
_cell.length_b   1.000
_cell.length_c   1.000
_cell.angle_alpha   90.00
_cell.angle_beta   90.00
_cell.angle_gamma   90.00
#
_symmetry.space_group_name_H-M   'P 1'
#
loop_
_entity.id
_entity.type
_entity.pdbx_description
1 polymer ?
#
loop_
_entity_poly.entity_id
_entity_poly.type
_entity_poly.pdbx_seq_one_letter_code
_entity_poly.pdbx_strand_id
1 'polypeptide(L)'
;MPPTKLESETAKTDEMVAAGEEVRTRQSRHKDLIIKYASLIILVVQNASYVLLLRYVRTRKMPMFLSTVAVFQTEVVKLVTCLIIFTMEQKSLQRAAKALYHHLIVNWLDTLKVGVPAFVYVVQNVLLYYAVSNLDAATYMVTYQLKILTTAIFTVTILRRKISFLQWVALVLLFTGVAIVQLNKDEKSPVALNQTEALMKTTVATVTETAERVQHPFFGLVAVIVACFLSGFAGIYFEKILKGSDVSLWMRNIQLALLSLPCGLGAIMVKDGGKVLEYGMMQGFDIVVWGTVVLGAVGGLVVAVVMKYADNILKAFATSIAIIVSCVASAFLFSFSPTLMFLAGTGLVIAAVFVYSLFPYRAKTYEATPKEIKEDEREKTRGPLLNDEAVVVNTVTLNYDAMDKVIVRADPLSNKPVELWKKYLRQGRICEPAKTLRLDAPIYENKVRFVCISDTHEKLGEILDLVPDGDVLIHAGDFTNYGDVGEVIKFNAEIGKLPHKYKIVIAGNHELGFEDGEDMNERQLAGLNMLGIKKAYEMLTNCIYLCDQTVDVFGIKVYGTPWHPMPGYSFYRPRGQALLHKWNLIPPKTDVLVTHTPPLGHGDFNSWQKCDGLLAGCAELLNTVEMRVKPKYHVFGHIHQMRGATTNGTTTFINASICDHKLRSEYDPIIFDLPLPPGRSKDEF
;
A
#
# COMPACT_ATOMS: atom_id res chain seq x y z
N MET A 1 45.71 -10.13 27.91
CA MET A 1 46.59 -9.57 26.85
C MET A 1 45.94 -8.30 26.33
N PRO A 2 46.68 -7.21 26.09
CA PRO A 2 46.10 -6.08 25.36
C PRO A 2 45.82 -6.51 23.91
N PRO A 3 44.74 -6.03 23.27
CA PRO A 3 44.42 -6.39 21.90
C PRO A 3 45.59 -6.03 20.98
N THR A 4 45.87 -6.93 20.03
CA THR A 4 46.96 -6.73 19.07
C THR A 4 46.67 -5.50 18.21
N LYS A 5 47.74 -4.83 17.72
CA LYS A 5 47.63 -3.59 16.93
C LYS A 5 46.66 -3.75 15.74
N LEU A 6 46.60 -4.96 15.17
CA LEU A 6 45.70 -5.34 14.08
C LEU A 6 44.22 -5.43 14.50
N GLU A 7 43.93 -5.99 15.69
CA GLU A 7 42.57 -6.05 16.26
C GLU A 7 42.04 -4.66 16.64
N SER A 8 42.94 -3.75 17.03
CA SER A 8 42.58 -2.36 17.32
C SER A 8 42.28 -1.53 16.06
N GLU A 9 42.90 -1.87 14.92
CA GLU A 9 42.66 -1.22 13.63
C GLU A 9 41.39 -1.74 12.96
N THR A 10 41.09 -3.03 13.06
CA THR A 10 39.82 -3.61 12.59
C THR A 10 38.62 -3.12 13.40
N ALA A 11 38.73 -3.05 14.73
CA ALA A 11 37.66 -2.49 15.58
C ALA A 11 37.37 -1.01 15.25
N LYS A 12 38.41 -0.20 14.98
CA LYS A 12 38.24 1.20 14.55
C LYS A 12 37.61 1.33 13.17
N THR A 13 37.92 0.41 12.25
CA THR A 13 37.30 0.43 10.91
C THR A 13 35.84 0.00 10.97
N ASP A 14 35.49 -0.98 11.80
CA ASP A 14 34.10 -1.40 12.02
C ASP A 14 33.26 -0.31 12.72
N GLU A 15 33.81 0.42 13.69
CA GLU A 15 33.15 1.59 14.30
C GLU A 15 32.95 2.73 13.28
N MET A 16 33.93 3.01 12.41
CA MET A 16 33.80 4.03 11.36
C MET A 16 32.75 3.66 10.31
N VAL A 17 32.62 2.37 9.98
CA VAL A 17 31.60 1.86 9.04
C VAL A 17 30.20 1.92 9.68
N ALA A 18 30.06 1.50 10.93
CA ALA A 18 28.80 1.59 11.69
C ALA A 18 28.33 3.04 11.86
N ALA A 19 29.23 3.96 12.21
CA ALA A 19 28.95 5.38 12.28
C ALA A 19 28.58 5.96 10.90
N GLY A 20 29.25 5.51 9.83
CA GLY A 20 28.92 5.90 8.45
C GLY A 20 27.54 5.42 7.98
N GLU A 21 27.12 4.23 8.38
CA GLU A 21 25.78 3.70 8.09
C GLU A 21 24.69 4.40 8.91
N GLU A 22 24.92 4.63 10.20
CA GLU A 22 24.00 5.38 11.06
C GLU A 22 23.77 6.80 10.54
N VAL A 23 24.84 7.48 10.10
CA VAL A 23 24.79 8.78 9.42
C VAL A 23 24.00 8.70 8.11
N ARG A 24 24.14 7.63 7.32
CA ARG A 24 23.37 7.44 6.06
C ARG A 24 21.88 7.19 6.30
N THR A 25 21.50 6.37 7.29
CA THR A 25 20.08 6.17 7.67
C THR A 25 19.46 7.44 8.24
N ARG A 26 20.21 8.18 9.08
CA ARG A 26 19.77 9.47 9.60
C ARG A 26 19.63 10.51 8.47
N GLN A 27 20.56 10.52 7.50
CA GLN A 27 20.45 11.35 6.29
C GLN A 27 19.26 10.96 5.41
N SER A 28 18.95 9.67 5.26
CA SER A 28 17.78 9.21 4.48
C SER A 28 16.47 9.65 5.12
N ARG A 29 16.30 9.39 6.43
CA ARG A 29 15.11 9.82 7.18
C ARG A 29 14.96 11.34 7.20
N HIS A 30 16.07 12.07 7.27
CA HIS A 30 16.10 13.52 7.19
C HIS A 30 15.69 14.02 5.80
N LYS A 31 16.17 13.39 4.72
CA LYS A 31 15.75 13.70 3.34
C LYS A 31 14.25 13.49 3.13
N ASP A 32 13.68 12.40 3.64
CA ASP A 32 12.25 12.13 3.51
C ASP A 32 11.40 13.15 4.28
N LEU A 33 11.85 13.55 5.48
CA LEU A 33 11.21 14.62 6.24
C LEU A 33 11.29 15.97 5.52
N ILE A 34 12.45 16.31 4.94
CA ILE A 34 12.61 17.54 4.14
C ILE A 34 11.65 17.51 2.94
N ILE A 35 11.61 16.41 2.18
CA ILE A 35 10.73 16.29 1.02
C ILE A 35 9.25 16.40 1.44
N LYS A 36 8.88 15.78 2.57
CA LYS A 36 7.52 15.86 3.13
C LYS A 36 7.11 17.30 3.44
N TYR A 37 7.90 18.04 4.23
CA TYR A 37 7.53 19.41 4.59
C TYR A 37 7.70 20.40 3.44
N ALA A 38 8.73 20.25 2.62
CA ALA A 38 8.92 21.09 1.44
C ALA A 38 7.75 20.93 0.46
N SER A 39 7.32 19.70 0.16
CA SER A 39 6.19 19.46 -0.74
C SER A 39 4.86 20.02 -0.19
N LEU A 40 4.65 20.02 1.12
CA LEU A 40 3.47 20.63 1.76
C LEU A 40 3.49 22.16 1.69
N ILE A 41 4.63 22.79 1.96
CA ILE A 41 4.79 24.25 1.84
C ILE A 41 4.56 24.67 0.39
N ILE A 42 5.18 23.96 -0.54
CA ILE A 42 4.98 24.19 -1.98
C ILE A 42 3.50 24.02 -2.34
N LEU A 43 2.80 23.01 -1.81
CA LEU A 43 1.37 22.81 -2.08
C LEU A 43 0.51 23.97 -1.57
N VAL A 44 0.78 24.51 -0.38
CA VAL A 44 0.05 25.69 0.16
C VAL A 44 0.25 26.88 -0.75
N VAL A 45 1.52 27.24 -1.01
CA VAL A 45 1.89 28.41 -1.80
C VAL A 45 1.34 28.28 -3.20
N GLN A 46 1.51 27.10 -3.82
CA GLN A 46 1.05 26.83 -5.17
C GLN A 46 -0.48 26.93 -5.27
N ASN A 47 -1.25 26.29 -4.38
CA ASN A 47 -2.71 26.35 -4.44
C ASN A 47 -3.23 27.78 -4.26
N ALA A 48 -2.68 28.52 -3.29
CA ALA A 48 -3.10 29.87 -3.00
C ALA A 48 -2.78 30.82 -4.17
N SER A 49 -1.52 30.83 -4.60
CA SER A 49 -1.05 31.68 -5.69
C SER A 49 -1.71 31.31 -7.02
N TYR A 50 -1.94 30.03 -7.31
CA TYR A 50 -2.51 29.59 -8.59
C TYR A 50 -3.90 30.18 -8.81
N VAL A 51 -4.79 30.10 -7.83
CA VAL A 51 -6.15 30.63 -7.98
C VAL A 51 -6.16 32.16 -8.03
N LEU A 52 -5.31 32.82 -7.26
CA LEU A 52 -5.21 34.29 -7.28
C LEU A 52 -4.67 34.78 -8.63
N LEU A 53 -3.59 34.19 -9.13
CA LEU A 53 -3.05 34.50 -10.46
C LEU A 53 -4.07 34.18 -11.54
N LEU A 54 -4.72 33.01 -11.46
CA LEU A 54 -5.76 32.60 -12.39
C LEU A 54 -6.90 33.62 -12.41
N ARG A 55 -7.36 34.11 -11.26
CA ARG A 55 -8.37 35.18 -11.21
C ARG A 55 -7.84 36.45 -11.86
N TYR A 56 -6.65 36.89 -11.47
CA TYR A 56 -6.03 38.11 -11.99
C TYR A 56 -5.90 38.10 -13.52
N VAL A 57 -5.34 37.03 -14.11
CA VAL A 57 -5.15 36.95 -15.57
C VAL A 57 -6.47 36.85 -16.33
N ARG A 58 -7.57 36.44 -15.67
CA ARG A 58 -8.91 36.34 -16.27
C ARG A 58 -9.75 37.60 -16.12
N THR A 59 -9.38 38.52 -15.22
CA THR A 59 -10.11 39.78 -14.97
C THR A 59 -9.34 41.04 -15.30
N ARG A 60 -8.03 40.96 -15.57
CA ARG A 60 -7.22 42.12 -15.99
C ARG A 60 -7.64 42.65 -17.35
N LYS A 61 -7.39 43.95 -17.58
CA LYS A 61 -7.69 44.67 -18.83
C LYS A 61 -6.59 44.47 -19.89
N MET A 62 -6.40 43.24 -20.35
CA MET A 62 -5.43 42.87 -21.40
C MET A 62 -6.09 41.95 -22.45
N PRO A 63 -5.54 41.83 -23.68
CA PRO A 63 -6.03 40.86 -24.66
C PRO A 63 -6.12 39.46 -24.05
N MET A 64 -7.28 38.85 -24.22
CA MET A 64 -7.58 37.64 -23.47
C MET A 64 -6.94 36.41 -24.10
N PHE A 65 -6.17 35.70 -23.29
CA PHE A 65 -5.67 34.39 -23.70
C PHE A 65 -6.76 33.32 -23.75
N LEU A 66 -6.54 32.35 -24.62
CA LEU A 66 -7.40 31.21 -24.81
C LEU A 66 -7.17 30.18 -23.69
N SER A 67 -8.21 29.90 -22.90
CA SER A 67 -8.10 28.98 -21.77
C SER A 67 -7.75 27.56 -22.19
N THR A 68 -8.23 27.12 -23.36
CA THR A 68 -7.93 25.78 -23.92
C THR A 68 -6.45 25.64 -24.25
N VAL A 69 -5.83 26.69 -24.81
CA VAL A 69 -4.39 26.75 -25.05
C VAL A 69 -3.61 26.73 -23.74
N ALA A 70 -4.03 27.47 -22.72
CA ALA A 70 -3.33 27.45 -21.43
C ALA A 70 -3.37 26.06 -20.77
N VAL A 71 -4.50 25.34 -20.86
CA VAL A 71 -4.60 23.95 -20.41
C VAL A 71 -3.66 23.05 -21.22
N PHE A 72 -3.65 23.17 -22.54
CA PHE A 72 -2.72 22.41 -23.40
C PHE A 72 -1.25 22.66 -23.02
N GLN A 73 -0.84 23.92 -22.86
CA GLN A 73 0.53 24.26 -22.47
C GLN A 73 0.88 23.76 -21.07
N THR A 74 -0.09 23.69 -20.16
CA THR A 74 0.10 23.09 -18.82
C THR A 74 0.45 21.60 -18.93
N GLU A 75 -0.19 20.86 -19.84
CA GLU A 75 0.14 19.45 -20.11
C GLU A 75 1.52 19.30 -20.77
N VAL A 76 1.90 20.19 -21.68
CA VAL A 76 3.25 20.22 -22.28
C VAL A 76 4.32 20.38 -21.19
N VAL A 77 4.16 21.38 -20.31
CA VAL A 77 5.10 21.61 -19.20
C VAL A 77 5.18 20.41 -18.27
N LYS A 78 4.04 19.78 -17.94
CA LYS A 78 4.02 18.55 -17.13
C LYS A 78 4.75 17.39 -17.82
N LEU A 79 4.50 17.17 -19.11
CA LEU A 79 5.15 16.09 -19.86
C LEU A 79 6.67 16.27 -19.87
N VAL A 80 7.16 17.47 -20.21
CA VAL A 80 8.60 17.79 -20.23
C VAL A 80 9.21 17.58 -18.84
N THR A 81 8.56 18.10 -17.79
CA THR A 81 9.05 17.96 -16.42
C THR A 81 9.12 16.50 -15.98
N CYS A 82 8.07 15.71 -16.26
CA CYS A 82 8.05 14.29 -15.92
C CYS A 82 9.08 13.48 -16.71
N LEU A 83 9.32 13.80 -17.99
CA LEU A 83 10.37 13.14 -18.80
C LEU A 83 11.76 13.41 -18.23
N ILE A 84 12.03 14.64 -17.79
CA ILE A 84 13.30 15.00 -17.13
C ILE A 84 13.45 14.20 -15.83
N ILE A 85 12.45 14.25 -14.94
CA ILE A 85 12.50 13.57 -13.64
C ILE A 85 12.62 12.04 -13.82
N PHE A 86 11.86 11.46 -14.74
CA PHE A 86 11.93 10.02 -15.03
C PHE A 86 13.30 9.62 -15.57
N THR A 87 13.88 10.42 -16.46
CA THR A 87 15.23 10.16 -16.98
C THR A 87 16.28 10.22 -15.88
N MET A 88 16.16 11.18 -14.94
CA MET A 88 17.00 11.27 -13.76
C MET A 88 16.83 10.05 -12.84
N GLU A 89 15.60 9.57 -12.64
CA GLU A 89 15.29 8.37 -11.85
C GLU A 89 15.95 7.11 -12.42
N GLN A 90 15.95 6.96 -13.76
CA GLN A 90 16.58 5.83 -14.45
C GLN A 90 18.11 5.89 -14.51
N LYS A 91 18.71 7.02 -14.15
CA LYS A 91 20.17 7.29 -14.16
C LYS A 91 20.87 7.09 -15.52
N SER A 92 20.11 6.86 -16.59
CA SER A 92 20.61 6.58 -17.94
C SER A 92 19.54 6.87 -18.98
N LEU A 93 19.90 7.62 -20.02
CA LEU A 93 19.00 7.97 -21.12
C LEU A 93 18.56 6.74 -21.92
N GLN A 94 19.47 5.78 -22.15
CA GLN A 94 19.15 4.54 -22.87
C GLN A 94 18.15 3.67 -22.10
N ARG A 95 18.30 3.56 -20.78
CA ARG A 95 17.34 2.82 -19.93
C ARG A 95 15.99 3.52 -19.91
N ALA A 96 15.97 4.85 -19.79
CA ALA A 96 14.76 5.64 -19.87
C ALA A 96 14.03 5.45 -21.20
N ALA A 97 14.75 5.52 -22.33
CA ALA A 97 14.16 5.32 -23.66
C ALA A 97 13.59 3.90 -23.84
N LYS A 98 14.30 2.86 -23.38
CA LYS A 98 13.80 1.48 -23.41
C LYS A 98 12.54 1.31 -22.56
N ALA A 99 12.52 1.90 -21.36
CA ALA A 99 11.35 1.86 -20.48
C ALA A 99 10.16 2.63 -21.09
N LEU A 100 10.40 3.80 -21.68
CA LEU A 100 9.36 4.57 -22.39
C LEU A 100 8.76 3.75 -23.54
N TYR A 101 9.60 3.14 -24.38
CA TYR A 101 9.11 2.29 -25.47
C TYR A 101 8.27 1.12 -24.96
N HIS A 102 8.74 0.43 -23.92
CA HIS A 102 8.02 -0.70 -23.35
C HIS A 102 6.68 -0.30 -22.73
N HIS A 103 6.64 0.76 -21.92
CA HIS A 103 5.41 1.18 -21.23
C HIS A 103 4.41 1.89 -22.15
N LEU A 104 4.89 2.69 -23.12
CA LEU A 104 4.02 3.47 -24.00
C LEU A 104 3.57 2.70 -25.24
N ILE A 105 4.47 1.94 -25.88
CA ILE A 105 4.22 1.30 -27.17
C ILE A 105 3.92 -0.19 -27.01
N VAL A 106 4.74 -0.93 -26.27
CA VAL A 106 4.54 -2.39 -26.10
C VAL A 106 3.29 -2.64 -25.24
N ASN A 107 3.17 -1.96 -24.11
CA ASN A 107 2.02 -2.03 -23.21
C ASN A 107 0.95 -0.97 -23.53
N TRP A 108 0.64 -0.77 -24.81
CA TRP A 108 -0.27 0.29 -25.26
C TRP A 108 -1.69 0.20 -24.64
N LEU A 109 -2.19 -1.01 -24.32
CA LEU A 109 -3.48 -1.17 -23.65
C LEU A 109 -3.52 -0.56 -22.24
N ASP A 110 -2.42 -0.68 -21.50
CA ASP A 110 -2.29 -0.06 -20.18
C ASP A 110 -2.20 1.47 -20.32
N THR A 111 -1.47 1.96 -21.33
CA THR A 111 -1.44 3.38 -21.67
C THR A 111 -2.83 3.90 -22.04
N LEU A 112 -3.59 3.18 -22.90
CA LEU A 112 -4.92 3.59 -23.34
C LEU A 112 -5.93 3.72 -22.18
N LYS A 113 -5.84 2.87 -21.15
CA LYS A 113 -6.66 2.99 -19.93
C LYS A 113 -6.46 4.33 -19.22
N VAL A 114 -5.25 4.91 -19.28
CA VAL A 114 -4.94 6.24 -18.74
C VAL A 114 -5.56 7.37 -19.59
N GLY A 115 -5.99 7.07 -20.81
CA GLY A 115 -6.68 8.02 -21.70
C GLY A 115 -8.01 8.52 -21.15
N VAL A 116 -8.74 7.69 -20.39
CA VAL A 116 -10.01 8.09 -19.75
C VAL A 116 -9.81 9.25 -18.77
N PRO A 117 -8.95 9.12 -17.73
CA PRO A 117 -8.71 10.26 -16.83
C PRO A 117 -8.03 11.44 -17.54
N ALA A 118 -7.18 11.21 -18.55
CA ALA A 118 -6.57 12.29 -19.34
C ALA A 118 -7.61 13.20 -19.98
N PHE A 119 -8.56 12.63 -20.71
CA PHE A 119 -9.66 13.37 -21.33
C PHE A 119 -10.48 14.15 -20.29
N VAL A 120 -10.85 13.47 -19.19
CA VAL A 120 -11.66 14.08 -18.13
C VAL A 120 -10.94 15.26 -17.47
N TYR A 121 -9.62 15.15 -17.22
CA TYR A 121 -8.83 16.25 -16.67
C TYR A 121 -8.73 17.44 -17.61
N VAL A 122 -8.63 17.24 -18.93
CA VAL A 122 -8.64 18.34 -19.90
C VAL A 122 -9.95 19.12 -19.82
N VAL A 123 -11.08 18.41 -19.85
CA VAL A 123 -12.42 19.05 -19.76
C VAL A 123 -12.58 19.76 -18.41
N GLN A 124 -12.22 19.09 -17.32
CA GLN A 124 -12.24 19.66 -15.98
C GLN A 124 -11.43 20.96 -15.92
N ASN A 125 -10.18 20.95 -16.38
CA ASN A 125 -9.31 22.11 -16.29
C ASN A 125 -9.86 23.28 -17.12
N VAL A 126 -10.42 23.04 -18.30
CA VAL A 126 -11.08 24.10 -19.09
C VAL A 126 -12.29 24.70 -18.34
N LEU A 127 -13.09 23.87 -17.67
CA LEU A 127 -14.20 24.34 -16.84
C LEU A 127 -13.74 25.18 -15.64
N LEU A 128 -12.59 24.85 -15.02
CA LEU A 128 -12.04 25.65 -13.92
C LEU A 128 -11.63 27.06 -14.38
N TYR A 129 -11.04 27.21 -15.57
CA TYR A 129 -10.78 28.52 -16.16
C TYR A 129 -12.08 29.30 -16.41
N TYR A 130 -13.13 28.63 -16.86
CA TYR A 130 -14.44 29.24 -17.08
C TYR A 130 -15.08 29.68 -15.76
N ALA A 131 -15.00 28.84 -14.72
CA ALA A 131 -15.49 29.14 -13.39
C ALA A 131 -14.82 30.37 -12.76
N VAL A 132 -13.49 30.43 -12.73
CA VAL A 132 -12.75 31.57 -12.16
C VAL A 132 -12.95 32.87 -12.97
N SER A 133 -13.32 32.77 -14.24
CA SER A 133 -13.71 33.95 -15.02
C SER A 133 -15.04 34.55 -14.54
N ASN A 134 -15.90 33.77 -13.89
CA ASN A 134 -17.27 34.14 -13.50
C ASN A 134 -17.50 34.19 -11.97
N LEU A 135 -16.55 33.68 -11.18
CA LEU A 135 -16.58 33.70 -9.73
C LEU A 135 -15.35 34.42 -9.19
N ASP A 136 -15.49 35.13 -8.06
CA ASP A 136 -14.35 35.60 -7.28
C ASP A 136 -13.52 34.41 -6.76
N ALA A 137 -12.23 34.67 -6.54
CA ALA A 137 -11.25 33.65 -6.15
C ALA A 137 -11.63 32.94 -4.85
N ALA A 138 -12.10 33.69 -3.85
CA ALA A 138 -12.47 33.14 -2.54
C ALA A 138 -13.65 32.18 -2.64
N THR A 139 -14.72 32.58 -3.33
CA THR A 139 -15.89 31.72 -3.55
C THR A 139 -15.55 30.50 -4.39
N TYR A 140 -14.76 30.66 -5.45
CA TYR A 140 -14.30 29.53 -6.26
C TYR A 140 -13.53 28.51 -5.39
N MET A 141 -12.59 28.97 -4.57
CA MET A 141 -11.79 28.10 -3.71
C MET A 141 -12.65 27.29 -2.76
N VAL A 142 -13.60 27.92 -2.08
CA VAL A 142 -14.48 27.24 -1.11
C VAL A 142 -15.38 26.24 -1.83
N THR A 143 -15.97 26.63 -2.96
CA THR A 143 -16.91 25.80 -3.73
C THR A 143 -16.22 24.59 -4.35
N TYR A 144 -14.99 24.75 -4.81
CA TYR A 144 -14.23 23.65 -5.42
C TYR A 144 -13.88 22.53 -4.44
N GLN A 145 -14.08 22.74 -3.13
CA GLN A 145 -13.95 21.70 -2.12
C GLN A 145 -15.08 20.65 -2.19
N LEU A 146 -16.19 20.92 -2.89
CA LEU A 146 -17.21 19.92 -3.23
C LEU A 146 -16.64 18.71 -3.97
N LYS A 147 -15.43 18.80 -4.55
CA LYS A 147 -14.71 17.64 -5.08
C LYS A 147 -14.50 16.53 -4.04
N ILE A 148 -14.48 16.84 -2.74
CA ILE A 148 -14.38 15.85 -1.66
C ILE A 148 -15.64 14.98 -1.63
N LEU A 149 -16.82 15.60 -1.78
CA LEU A 149 -18.10 14.90 -1.87
C LEU A 149 -18.14 13.96 -3.08
N THR A 150 -17.76 14.45 -4.26
CA THR A 150 -17.77 13.62 -5.47
C THR A 150 -16.73 12.50 -5.41
N THR A 151 -15.54 12.78 -4.87
CA THR A 151 -14.49 11.77 -4.62
C THR A 151 -14.99 10.68 -3.68
N ALA A 152 -15.73 11.04 -2.62
CA ALA A 152 -16.34 10.09 -1.69
C ALA A 152 -17.35 9.18 -2.40
N ILE A 153 -18.25 9.75 -3.22
CA ILE A 153 -19.22 8.99 -4.02
C ILE A 153 -18.50 7.98 -4.91
N PHE A 154 -17.48 8.40 -5.66
CA PHE A 154 -16.72 7.50 -6.54
C PHE A 154 -15.85 6.50 -5.78
N THR A 155 -15.39 6.83 -4.58
CA THR A 155 -14.69 5.89 -3.69
C THR A 155 -15.60 4.71 -3.30
N VAL A 156 -16.87 5.01 -2.99
CA VAL A 156 -17.86 3.97 -2.66
C VAL A 156 -18.26 3.18 -3.91
N THR A 157 -18.52 3.85 -5.05
CA THR A 157 -19.06 3.16 -6.23
C THR A 157 -17.99 2.45 -7.07
N ILE A 158 -16.82 3.06 -7.31
CA ILE A 158 -15.75 2.53 -8.18
C ILE A 158 -14.76 1.66 -7.41
N LEU A 159 -14.33 2.10 -6.21
CA LEU A 159 -13.38 1.34 -5.39
C LEU A 159 -14.05 0.40 -4.39
N ARG A 160 -15.38 0.46 -4.24
CA ARG A 160 -16.16 -0.35 -3.28
C ARG A 160 -15.65 -0.24 -1.83
N ARG A 161 -15.11 0.92 -1.46
CA ARG A 161 -14.62 1.20 -0.10
C ARG A 161 -15.72 1.82 0.75
N LYS A 162 -15.75 1.47 2.04
CA LYS A 162 -16.66 2.08 3.02
C LYS A 162 -16.11 3.43 3.49
N ILE A 163 -17.02 4.30 3.90
CA ILE A 163 -16.75 5.65 4.43
C ILE A 163 -17.28 5.70 5.86
N SER A 164 -16.57 6.36 6.77
CA SER A 164 -16.95 6.40 8.18
C SER A 164 -18.20 7.27 8.39
N PHE A 165 -18.92 7.04 9.49
CA PHE A 165 -20.06 7.89 9.84
C PHE A 165 -19.64 9.36 9.99
N LEU A 166 -18.50 9.64 10.61
CA LEU A 166 -17.95 11.00 10.74
C LEU A 166 -17.56 11.59 9.39
N GLN A 167 -17.09 10.78 8.44
CA GLN A 167 -16.88 11.26 7.07
C GLN A 167 -18.20 11.60 6.38
N TRP A 168 -19.27 10.82 6.56
CA TRP A 168 -20.60 11.20 6.06
C TRP A 168 -21.09 12.52 6.67
N VAL A 169 -20.92 12.72 7.97
CA VAL A 169 -21.22 14.00 8.64
C VAL A 169 -20.38 15.14 8.04
N ALA A 170 -19.09 14.91 7.80
CA ALA A 170 -18.23 15.89 7.16
C ALA A 170 -18.70 16.26 5.75
N LEU A 171 -19.21 15.30 4.98
CA LEU A 171 -19.75 15.55 3.63
C LEU A 171 -21.01 16.43 3.67
N VAL A 172 -21.89 16.21 4.65
CA VAL A 172 -23.06 17.08 4.87
C VAL A 172 -22.60 18.48 5.28
N LEU A 173 -21.67 18.57 6.23
CA LEU A 173 -21.10 19.84 6.69
C LEU A 173 -20.45 20.64 5.55
N LEU A 174 -19.72 19.95 4.68
CA LEU A 174 -19.10 20.50 3.48
C LEU A 174 -20.17 21.11 2.54
N PHE A 175 -21.22 20.35 2.24
CA PHE A 175 -22.29 20.80 1.36
C PHE A 175 -23.02 22.01 1.95
N THR A 176 -23.36 21.98 3.24
CA THR A 176 -23.98 23.11 3.95
C THR A 176 -23.08 24.34 3.97
N GLY A 177 -21.79 24.19 4.25
CA GLY A 177 -20.83 25.29 4.25
C GLY A 177 -20.72 25.98 2.88
N VAL A 178 -20.65 25.18 1.81
CA VAL A 178 -20.65 25.70 0.44
C VAL A 178 -21.99 26.38 0.10
N ALA A 179 -23.12 25.80 0.49
CA ALA A 179 -24.44 26.40 0.28
C ALA A 179 -24.55 27.78 0.94
N ILE A 180 -24.10 27.93 2.19
CA ILE A 180 -24.09 29.22 2.92
C ILE A 180 -23.23 30.26 2.18
N VAL A 181 -22.03 29.86 1.71
CA VAL A 181 -21.16 30.75 0.93
C VAL A 181 -21.81 31.21 -0.36
N GLN A 182 -22.59 30.36 -1.02
CA GLN A 182 -23.28 30.69 -2.27
C GLN A 182 -24.54 31.54 -2.07
N LEU A 183 -25.37 31.22 -1.06
CA LEU A 183 -26.62 31.95 -0.78
C LEU A 183 -26.36 33.40 -0.34
N ASN A 184 -25.21 33.67 0.27
CA ASN A 184 -24.83 35.02 0.68
C ASN A 184 -24.45 35.97 -0.48
N LYS A 185 -24.47 35.51 -1.74
CA LYS A 185 -24.20 36.38 -2.90
C LYS A 185 -25.41 37.13 -3.42
N ASP A 186 -26.62 36.67 -3.12
CA ASP A 186 -27.85 37.27 -3.66
C ASP A 186 -28.24 38.58 -2.93
N GLU A 187 -27.72 38.85 -1.72
CA GLU A 187 -27.97 40.11 -0.99
C GLU A 187 -27.16 41.32 -1.50
N LYS A 188 -26.21 41.12 -2.44
CA LYS A 188 -25.46 42.21 -3.11
C LYS A 188 -25.84 42.40 -4.57
N SER A 189 -27.05 42.01 -4.98
CA SER A 189 -27.65 42.57 -6.18
C SER A 189 -28.43 43.83 -5.81
N PRO A 190 -28.14 45.01 -6.39
CA PRO A 190 -28.98 46.19 -6.24
C PRO A 190 -30.25 45.97 -7.06
N VAL A 191 -31.18 45.18 -6.55
CA VAL A 191 -32.56 45.14 -7.04
C VAL A 191 -33.31 46.26 -6.32
N ALA A 192 -33.27 47.45 -6.92
CA ALA A 192 -34.25 48.55 -6.82
C ALA A 192 -33.63 49.95 -6.86
N LEU A 193 -32.77 50.25 -7.85
CA LEU A 193 -32.53 51.61 -8.31
C LEU A 193 -31.66 51.52 -9.56
N ASN A 194 -32.25 51.31 -10.76
CA ASN A 194 -31.54 51.46 -12.05
C ASN A 194 -32.44 51.39 -13.29
N GLN A 195 -33.53 52.19 -13.32
CA GLN A 195 -34.13 52.58 -14.60
C GLN A 195 -33.60 53.93 -15.12
N THR A 196 -33.00 54.75 -14.25
CA THR A 196 -32.46 56.07 -14.60
C THR A 196 -30.97 56.06 -15.00
N GLU A 197 -30.18 55.10 -14.52
CA GLU A 197 -28.73 55.03 -14.81
C GLU A 197 -28.41 54.32 -16.15
N ALA A 198 -29.33 53.45 -16.61
CA ALA A 198 -29.21 52.77 -17.91
C ALA A 198 -29.34 53.73 -19.11
N LEU A 199 -30.13 54.81 -18.96
CA LEU A 199 -30.31 55.82 -20.00
C LEU A 199 -29.09 56.77 -20.10
N MET A 200 -28.37 56.98 -18.99
CA MET A 200 -27.26 57.94 -18.94
C MET A 200 -25.95 57.35 -19.48
N LYS A 201 -25.78 56.01 -19.44
CA LYS A 201 -24.60 55.33 -20.01
C LYS A 201 -24.64 55.20 -21.54
N THR A 202 -25.80 55.33 -22.18
CA THR A 202 -25.92 55.25 -23.65
C THR A 202 -25.35 56.49 -24.35
N THR A 203 -25.32 57.66 -23.70
CA THR A 203 -24.88 58.92 -24.34
C THR A 203 -23.37 59.17 -24.26
N VAL A 204 -22.64 58.45 -23.38
CA VAL A 204 -21.18 58.67 -23.17
C VAL A 204 -20.32 57.58 -23.86
N ALA A 205 -20.95 56.56 -24.45
CA ALA A 205 -20.28 55.42 -25.08
C ALA A 205 -19.73 55.70 -26.50
N THR A 206 -19.19 56.89 -26.77
CA THR A 206 -18.51 57.21 -28.05
C THR A 206 -17.01 57.46 -27.92
N VAL A 207 -16.40 57.37 -26.74
CA VAL A 207 -14.94 57.42 -26.61
C VAL A 207 -14.49 56.46 -25.50
N THR A 208 -13.57 55.55 -25.83
CA THR A 208 -12.96 54.48 -24.99
C THR A 208 -13.76 53.19 -24.76
N GLU A 209 -13.78 52.31 -25.77
CA GLU A 209 -14.13 50.89 -25.58
C GLU A 209 -13.02 50.16 -24.79
N THR A 210 -13.18 50.07 -23.47
CA THR A 210 -12.71 48.92 -22.70
C THR A 210 -13.91 48.33 -21.97
N ALA A 211 -14.64 47.44 -22.67
CA ALA A 211 -15.83 46.80 -22.14
C ALA A 211 -15.49 46.03 -20.84
N GLU A 212 -16.04 46.49 -19.72
CA GLU A 212 -16.01 45.72 -18.48
C GLU A 212 -16.71 44.39 -18.69
N ARG A 213 -16.03 43.30 -18.32
CA ARG A 213 -16.46 41.96 -18.65
C ARG A 213 -17.64 41.55 -17.76
N VAL A 214 -18.79 41.28 -18.38
CA VAL A 214 -19.98 40.77 -17.67
C VAL A 214 -19.68 39.39 -17.09
N GLN A 215 -19.81 39.26 -15.77
CA GLN A 215 -19.64 38.00 -15.05
C GLN A 215 -21.01 37.36 -14.86
N HIS A 216 -21.09 36.04 -15.03
CA HIS A 216 -22.31 35.28 -14.78
C HIS A 216 -22.08 34.24 -13.66
N PRO A 217 -22.28 34.62 -12.38
CA PRO A 217 -21.96 33.78 -11.23
C PRO A 217 -22.64 32.40 -11.25
N PHE A 218 -23.90 32.33 -11.71
CA PHE A 218 -24.64 31.07 -11.83
C PHE A 218 -23.94 30.06 -12.75
N PHE A 219 -23.55 30.48 -13.97
CA PHE A 219 -22.82 29.60 -14.89
C PHE A 219 -21.41 29.27 -14.38
N GLY A 220 -20.79 30.19 -13.64
CA GLY A 220 -19.55 29.91 -12.93
C GLY A 220 -19.69 28.80 -11.88
N LEU A 221 -20.77 28.85 -11.08
CA LEU A 221 -21.08 27.85 -10.06
C LEU A 221 -21.35 26.48 -10.68
N VAL A 222 -22.18 26.41 -11.72
CA VAL A 222 -22.45 25.17 -12.46
C VAL A 222 -21.14 24.56 -12.99
N ALA A 223 -20.26 25.39 -13.57
CA ALA A 223 -18.97 24.92 -14.07
C ALA A 223 -18.07 24.35 -12.97
N VAL A 224 -18.02 24.96 -11.78
CA VAL A 224 -17.26 24.41 -10.64
C VAL A 224 -17.83 23.08 -10.18
N ILE A 225 -19.16 22.96 -10.08
CA ILE A 225 -19.81 21.72 -9.64
C ILE A 225 -19.53 20.59 -10.62
N VAL A 226 -19.69 20.82 -11.94
CA VAL A 226 -19.35 19.83 -12.96
C VAL A 226 -17.87 19.46 -12.88
N ALA A 227 -16.98 20.45 -12.75
CA ALA A 227 -15.56 20.18 -12.58
C ALA A 227 -15.24 19.37 -11.32
N CYS A 228 -16.00 19.52 -10.22
CA CYS A 228 -15.85 18.69 -9.03
C CYS A 228 -16.22 17.23 -9.31
N PHE A 229 -17.29 16.95 -10.06
CA PHE A 229 -17.65 15.58 -10.46
C PHE A 229 -16.57 14.94 -11.33
N LEU A 230 -16.10 15.67 -12.34
CA LEU A 230 -15.00 15.22 -13.20
C LEU A 230 -13.72 14.97 -12.40
N SER A 231 -13.40 15.85 -11.44
CA SER A 231 -12.23 15.70 -10.56
C SER A 231 -12.33 14.45 -9.68
N GLY A 232 -13.50 14.18 -9.09
CA GLY A 232 -13.71 13.01 -8.24
C GLY A 232 -13.60 11.72 -9.04
N PHE A 233 -14.20 11.68 -10.24
CA PHE A 233 -14.15 10.52 -11.12
C PHE A 233 -12.73 10.25 -11.62
N ALA A 234 -12.07 11.25 -12.23
CA ALA A 234 -10.72 11.08 -12.78
C ALA A 234 -9.69 10.77 -11.69
N GLY A 235 -9.82 11.39 -10.50
CA GLY A 235 -8.97 11.11 -9.35
C GLY A 235 -9.05 9.67 -8.89
N ILE A 236 -10.26 9.15 -8.68
CA ILE A 236 -10.48 7.77 -8.23
C ILE A 236 -10.16 6.74 -9.31
N TYR A 237 -10.47 7.03 -10.58
CA TYR A 237 -10.07 6.18 -11.70
C TYR A 237 -8.55 6.09 -11.78
N PHE A 238 -7.85 7.23 -11.73
CA PHE A 238 -6.39 7.26 -11.77
C PHE A 238 -5.77 6.58 -10.54
N GLU A 239 -6.35 6.74 -9.34
CA GLU A 239 -5.95 5.98 -8.14
C GLU A 239 -6.07 4.47 -8.35
N LYS A 240 -7.17 4.01 -8.97
CA LYS A 240 -7.38 2.59 -9.29
C LYS A 240 -6.31 2.05 -10.24
N ILE A 241 -5.93 2.80 -11.28
CA ILE A 241 -4.84 2.41 -12.19
C ILE A 241 -3.50 2.40 -11.45
N LEU A 242 -3.20 3.46 -10.69
CA LEU A 242 -1.92 3.63 -10.01
C LEU A 242 -1.69 2.55 -8.94
N LYS A 243 -2.73 2.18 -8.19
CA LYS A 243 -2.67 1.11 -7.18
C LYS A 243 -2.76 -0.30 -7.77
N GLY A 244 -3.04 -0.44 -9.06
CA GLY A 244 -3.18 -1.72 -9.76
C GLY A 244 -1.93 -2.17 -10.52
N SER A 245 -0.80 -1.45 -10.43
CA SER A 245 0.40 -1.71 -11.23
C SER A 245 1.69 -1.27 -10.56
N ASP A 246 2.81 -1.92 -10.88
CA ASP A 246 4.17 -1.54 -10.44
C ASP A 246 4.82 -0.41 -11.27
N VAL A 247 4.02 0.30 -12.08
CA VAL A 247 4.51 1.38 -12.94
C VAL A 247 4.84 2.60 -12.09
N SER A 248 6.01 3.21 -12.33
CA SER A 248 6.43 4.38 -11.57
C SER A 248 5.45 5.55 -11.68
N LEU A 249 5.33 6.33 -10.61
CA LEU A 249 4.45 7.50 -10.56
C LEU A 249 4.75 8.50 -11.69
N TRP A 250 6.03 8.66 -12.04
CA TRP A 250 6.45 9.54 -13.13
C TRP A 250 6.05 8.98 -14.50
N MET A 251 6.19 7.67 -14.71
CA MET A 251 5.70 7.02 -15.94
C MET A 251 4.19 7.16 -16.09
N ARG A 252 3.41 7.02 -15.01
CA ARG A 252 1.95 7.26 -15.04
C ARG A 252 1.60 8.71 -15.40
N ASN A 253 2.36 9.68 -14.88
CA ASN A 253 2.16 11.09 -15.25
C ASN A 253 2.60 11.40 -16.69
N ILE A 254 3.61 10.70 -17.23
CA ILE A 254 4.00 10.78 -18.65
C ILE A 254 2.86 10.26 -19.53
N GLN A 255 2.32 9.07 -19.25
CA GLN A 255 1.17 8.50 -19.97
C GLN A 255 -0.02 9.47 -19.94
N LEU A 256 -0.34 10.02 -18.76
CA LEU A 256 -1.45 10.95 -18.58
C LEU A 256 -1.27 12.24 -19.38
N ALA A 257 -0.10 12.89 -19.28
CA ALA A 257 0.16 14.13 -20.00
C ALA A 257 0.21 13.91 -21.52
N LEU A 258 0.85 12.82 -21.96
CA LEU A 258 0.95 12.46 -23.38
C LEU A 258 -0.43 12.27 -24.02
N LEU A 259 -1.34 11.57 -23.34
CA LEU A 259 -2.71 11.36 -23.83
C LEU A 259 -3.60 12.59 -23.66
N SER A 260 -3.23 13.53 -22.78
CA SER A 260 -3.96 14.80 -22.62
C SER A 260 -3.68 15.79 -23.75
N LEU A 261 -2.53 15.72 -24.41
CA LEU A 261 -2.18 16.60 -25.54
C LEU A 261 -3.15 16.50 -26.73
N PRO A 262 -3.46 15.31 -27.29
CA PRO A 262 -4.43 15.21 -28.39
C PRO A 262 -5.84 15.64 -27.95
N CYS A 263 -6.26 15.33 -26.72
CA CYS A 263 -7.52 15.82 -26.17
C CYS A 263 -7.54 17.35 -26.05
N GLY A 264 -6.44 17.97 -25.62
CA GLY A 264 -6.27 19.41 -25.52
C GLY A 264 -6.29 20.10 -26.89
N LEU A 265 -5.62 19.52 -27.89
CA LEU A 265 -5.69 20.00 -29.28
C LEU A 265 -7.12 19.93 -29.82
N GLY A 266 -7.83 18.82 -29.58
CA GLY A 266 -9.25 18.70 -29.92
C GLY A 266 -10.10 19.79 -29.27
N ALA A 267 -9.89 20.06 -27.97
CA ALA A 267 -10.59 21.12 -27.26
C ALA A 267 -10.30 22.53 -27.85
N ILE A 268 -9.06 22.79 -28.28
CA ILE A 268 -8.69 24.03 -28.97
C ILE A 268 -9.43 24.13 -30.31
N MET A 269 -9.39 23.07 -31.12
CA MET A 269 -10.04 23.06 -32.44
C MET A 269 -11.55 23.31 -32.34
N VAL A 270 -12.22 22.66 -31.38
CA VAL A 270 -13.67 22.75 -31.21
C VAL A 270 -14.11 24.10 -30.67
N LYS A 271 -13.41 24.64 -29.66
CA LYS A 271 -13.86 25.86 -28.95
C LYS A 271 -13.25 27.15 -29.48
N ASP A 272 -11.97 27.12 -29.81
CA ASP A 272 -11.17 28.33 -30.07
C ASP A 272 -10.46 28.29 -31.44
N GLY A 273 -10.76 27.29 -32.29
CA GLY A 273 -10.05 27.05 -33.55
C GLY A 273 -10.04 28.24 -34.51
N GLY A 274 -11.19 28.91 -34.66
CA GLY A 274 -11.28 30.13 -35.49
C GLY A 274 -10.39 31.27 -34.95
N LYS A 275 -10.37 31.48 -33.63
CA LYS A 275 -9.53 32.51 -32.99
C LYS A 275 -8.04 32.18 -33.10
N VAL A 276 -7.69 30.89 -32.99
CA VAL A 276 -6.31 30.43 -33.18
C VAL A 276 -5.85 30.64 -34.62
N LEU A 277 -6.72 30.45 -35.61
CA LEU A 277 -6.38 30.69 -37.01
C LEU A 277 -6.18 32.18 -37.30
N GLU A 278 -7.01 33.04 -36.71
CA GLU A 278 -7.00 34.48 -36.95
C GLU A 278 -5.89 35.21 -36.17
N TYR A 279 -5.70 34.88 -34.89
CA TYR A 279 -4.82 35.62 -33.96
C TYR A 279 -3.62 34.80 -33.46
N GLY A 280 -3.51 33.53 -33.88
CA GLY A 280 -2.49 32.61 -33.41
C GLY A 280 -2.80 31.96 -32.07
N MET A 281 -2.15 30.83 -31.81
CA MET A 281 -2.36 30.03 -30.59
C MET A 281 -1.96 30.81 -29.32
N MET A 282 -0.94 31.66 -29.41
CA MET A 282 -0.36 32.38 -28.27
C MET A 282 -1.00 33.76 -28.03
N GLN A 283 -2.16 34.05 -28.63
CA GLN A 283 -2.87 35.31 -28.39
C GLN A 283 -3.07 35.55 -26.89
N GLY A 284 -2.72 36.75 -26.41
CA GLY A 284 -2.91 37.15 -25.02
C GLY A 284 -1.99 36.48 -23.99
N PHE A 285 -1.03 35.65 -24.43
CA PHE A 285 0.00 35.09 -23.54
C PHE A 285 1.08 36.11 -23.25
N ASP A 286 1.23 36.42 -21.97
CA ASP A 286 2.36 37.19 -21.44
C ASP A 286 3.02 36.41 -20.30
N ILE A 287 4.00 37.03 -19.64
CA ILE A 287 4.78 36.39 -18.58
C ILE A 287 3.91 35.93 -17.39
N VAL A 288 2.81 36.63 -17.10
CA VAL A 288 1.92 36.27 -15.99
C VAL A 288 1.04 35.07 -16.35
N VAL A 289 0.60 34.96 -17.62
CA VAL A 289 -0.09 33.78 -18.13
C VAL A 289 0.84 32.58 -18.13
N TRP A 290 2.07 32.72 -18.60
CA TRP A 290 3.08 31.65 -18.52
C TRP A 290 3.38 31.25 -17.07
N GLY A 291 3.49 32.22 -16.15
CA GLY A 291 3.58 31.95 -14.73
C GLY A 291 2.41 31.12 -14.21
N THR A 292 1.19 31.43 -14.65
CA THR A 292 -0.03 30.67 -14.30
C THR A 292 0.00 29.24 -14.86
N VAL A 293 0.48 29.05 -16.10
CA VAL A 293 0.66 27.73 -16.73
C VAL A 293 1.68 26.88 -15.97
N VAL A 294 2.86 27.43 -15.67
CA VAL A 294 3.91 26.74 -14.91
C VAL A 294 3.40 26.37 -13.51
N LEU A 295 2.72 27.31 -12.84
CA LEU A 295 2.19 27.10 -11.51
C LEU A 295 1.06 26.04 -11.49
N GLY A 296 0.26 25.96 -12.55
CA GLY A 296 -0.71 24.90 -12.76
C GLY A 296 -0.04 23.54 -12.96
N ALA A 297 1.05 23.49 -13.74
CA ALA A 297 1.82 22.27 -13.97
C ALA A 297 2.47 21.78 -12.67
N VAL A 298 3.12 22.66 -11.92
CA VAL A 298 3.70 22.38 -10.60
C VAL A 298 2.64 21.83 -9.66
N GLY A 299 1.44 22.42 -9.62
CA GLY A 299 0.33 21.91 -8.80
C GLY A 299 -0.03 20.47 -9.09
N GLY A 300 -0.16 20.10 -10.37
CA GLY A 300 -0.44 18.73 -10.77
C GLY A 300 0.62 17.73 -10.32
N LEU A 301 1.91 18.09 -10.42
CA LEU A 301 3.02 17.22 -10.03
C LEU A 301 3.21 17.15 -8.52
N VAL A 302 3.07 18.27 -7.81
CA VAL A 302 3.18 18.35 -6.35
C VAL A 302 2.09 17.51 -5.69
N VAL A 303 0.86 17.50 -6.23
CA VAL A 303 -0.19 16.60 -5.74
C VAL A 303 0.24 15.14 -5.80
N ALA A 304 0.94 14.73 -6.86
CA ALA A 304 1.47 13.37 -6.99
C ALA A 304 2.59 13.06 -5.96
N VAL A 305 3.49 14.00 -5.73
CA VAL A 305 4.54 13.88 -4.70
C VAL A 305 3.94 13.82 -3.29
N VAL A 306 2.97 14.68 -2.97
CA VAL A 306 2.28 14.69 -1.68
C VAL A 306 1.53 13.38 -1.44
N MET A 307 0.91 12.79 -2.48
CA MET A 307 0.32 11.44 -2.36
C MET A 307 1.33 10.34 -2.04
N LYS A 308 2.62 10.54 -2.35
CA LYS A 308 3.68 9.56 -2.08
C LYS A 308 4.35 9.74 -0.71
N TYR A 309 4.53 10.99 -0.25
CA TYR A 309 5.38 11.30 0.92
C TYR A 309 4.62 11.93 2.11
N ALA A 310 3.37 12.33 1.95
CA ALA A 310 2.61 13.02 2.99
C ALA A 310 1.27 12.34 3.28
N ASP A 311 0.86 12.42 4.54
CA ASP A 311 -0.42 11.87 5.01
C ASP A 311 -1.60 12.73 4.53
N ASN A 312 -2.76 12.11 4.32
CA ASN A 312 -3.98 12.81 3.88
C ASN A 312 -4.41 13.95 4.82
N ILE A 313 -4.04 13.86 6.11
CA ILE A 313 -4.26 14.90 7.12
C ILE A 313 -3.43 16.15 6.80
N LEU A 314 -2.13 16.00 6.52
CA LEU A 314 -1.25 17.13 6.22
C LEU A 314 -1.63 17.82 4.91
N LYS A 315 -2.09 17.05 3.92
CA LYS A 315 -2.67 17.61 2.68
C LYS A 315 -3.93 18.46 2.97
N ALA A 316 -4.77 18.04 3.91
CA ALA A 316 -5.95 18.81 4.33
C ALA A 316 -5.57 20.10 5.07
N PHE A 317 -4.55 20.07 5.94
CA PHE A 317 -3.97 21.28 6.53
C PHE A 317 -3.48 22.25 5.45
N ALA A 318 -2.68 21.76 4.51
CA ALA A 318 -2.15 22.59 3.42
C ALA A 318 -3.27 23.23 2.58
N THR A 319 -4.32 22.46 2.29
CA THR A 319 -5.48 22.96 1.52
C THR A 319 -6.26 24.01 2.30
N SER A 320 -6.45 23.81 3.62
CA SER A 320 -7.17 24.76 4.47
C SER A 320 -6.42 26.08 4.65
N ILE A 321 -5.10 26.01 4.84
CA ILE A 321 -4.24 27.20 4.88
C ILE A 321 -4.30 27.94 3.54
N ALA A 322 -4.30 27.23 2.40
CA ALA A 322 -4.42 27.87 1.10
C ALA A 322 -5.76 28.63 0.94
N ILE A 323 -6.88 28.07 1.42
CA ILE A 323 -8.18 28.76 1.42
C ILE A 323 -8.12 30.05 2.23
N ILE A 324 -7.56 30.01 3.44
CA ILE A 324 -7.43 31.17 4.33
C ILE A 324 -6.54 32.23 3.68
N VAL A 325 -5.34 31.84 3.23
CA VAL A 325 -4.36 32.74 2.59
C VAL A 325 -4.99 33.40 1.37
N SER A 326 -5.70 32.65 0.54
CA SER A 326 -6.35 33.22 -0.64
C SER A 326 -7.56 34.09 -0.31
N CYS A 327 -8.30 33.81 0.75
CA CYS A 327 -9.37 34.69 1.21
C CYS A 327 -8.80 36.03 1.68
N VAL A 328 -7.77 35.99 2.53
CA VAL A 328 -7.08 37.18 3.03
C VAL A 328 -6.45 37.96 1.87
N ALA A 329 -5.69 37.27 1.01
CA ALA A 329 -5.09 37.89 -0.16
C ALA A 329 -6.13 38.45 -1.14
N SER A 330 -7.29 37.79 -1.30
CA SER A 330 -8.37 38.33 -2.14
C SER A 330 -8.97 39.60 -1.56
N ALA A 331 -9.01 39.74 -0.24
CA ALA A 331 -9.47 40.97 0.41
C ALA A 331 -8.55 42.17 0.08
N PHE A 332 -7.24 41.95 0.05
CA PHE A 332 -6.26 42.99 -0.30
C PHE A 332 -6.11 43.21 -1.80
N LEU A 333 -6.09 42.15 -2.61
CA LEU A 333 -5.78 42.22 -4.05
C LEU A 333 -7.01 42.51 -4.93
N PHE A 334 -8.19 42.10 -4.49
CA PHE A 334 -9.43 42.20 -5.28
C PHE A 334 -10.55 42.94 -4.54
N SER A 335 -10.23 43.63 -3.44
CA SER A 335 -11.18 44.35 -2.59
C SER A 335 -12.36 43.47 -2.13
N PHE A 336 -12.11 42.18 -1.93
CA PHE A 336 -13.12 41.23 -1.47
C PHE A 336 -13.48 41.49 -0.01
N SER A 337 -14.76 41.74 0.27
CA SER A 337 -15.26 41.97 1.64
C SER A 337 -15.99 40.72 2.14
N PRO A 338 -15.35 39.85 2.93
CA PRO A 338 -16.00 38.64 3.45
C PRO A 338 -17.10 39.02 4.45
N THR A 339 -18.31 38.51 4.22
CA THR A 339 -19.44 38.66 5.17
C THR A 339 -19.29 37.66 6.32
N LEU A 340 -20.06 37.87 7.39
CA LEU A 340 -20.11 36.90 8.49
C LEU A 340 -20.61 35.53 8.03
N MET A 341 -21.60 35.49 7.12
CA MET A 341 -22.10 34.25 6.52
C MET A 341 -21.04 33.57 5.67
N PHE A 342 -20.27 34.34 4.88
CA PHE A 342 -19.16 33.80 4.10
C PHE A 342 -18.09 33.19 5.01
N LEU A 343 -17.72 33.87 6.09
CA LEU A 343 -16.76 33.37 7.08
C LEU A 343 -17.27 32.12 7.77
N ALA A 344 -18.55 32.10 8.18
CA ALA A 344 -19.19 30.93 8.80
C ALA A 344 -19.19 29.74 7.84
N GLY A 345 -19.65 29.92 6.60
CA GLY A 345 -19.67 28.86 5.58
C GLY A 345 -18.26 28.35 5.22
N THR A 346 -17.28 29.26 5.09
CA THR A 346 -15.87 28.89 4.88
C THR A 346 -15.32 28.11 6.07
N GLY A 347 -15.66 28.51 7.29
CA GLY A 347 -15.32 27.79 8.52
C GLY A 347 -15.87 26.36 8.53
N LEU A 348 -17.13 26.17 8.13
CA LEU A 348 -17.75 24.84 8.01
C LEU A 348 -17.06 23.99 6.94
N VAL A 349 -16.68 24.57 5.80
CA VAL A 349 -15.94 23.86 4.75
C VAL A 349 -14.55 23.43 5.24
N ILE A 350 -13.82 24.31 5.94
CA ILE A 350 -12.53 23.97 6.52
C ILE A 350 -12.69 22.86 7.58
N ALA A 351 -13.67 22.99 8.48
CA ALA A 351 -13.97 21.97 9.48
C ALA A 351 -14.31 20.62 8.82
N ALA A 352 -15.10 20.62 7.75
CA ALA A 352 -15.43 19.42 7.01
C ALA A 352 -14.19 18.76 6.38
N VAL A 353 -13.31 19.54 5.77
CA VAL A 353 -12.02 19.05 5.22
C VAL A 353 -11.20 18.37 6.31
N PHE A 354 -11.15 18.93 7.52
CA PHE A 354 -10.47 18.33 8.65
C PHE A 354 -11.13 17.06 9.15
N VAL A 355 -12.43 17.08 9.45
CA VAL A 355 -13.16 15.90 9.95
C VAL A 355 -13.06 14.75 8.95
N TYR A 356 -13.21 15.03 7.66
CA TYR A 356 -13.09 14.00 6.62
C TYR A 356 -11.70 13.36 6.57
N SER A 357 -10.64 14.14 6.78
CA SER A 357 -9.25 13.66 6.74
C SER A 357 -8.74 13.05 8.05
N LEU A 358 -9.26 13.50 9.21
CA LEU A 358 -8.87 13.01 10.54
C LEU A 358 -9.53 11.68 10.90
N PHE A 359 -10.75 11.44 10.39
CA PHE A 359 -11.52 10.24 10.66
C PHE A 359 -11.73 9.38 9.41
N PRO A 360 -10.66 9.03 8.66
CA PRO A 360 -10.81 8.13 7.53
C PRO A 360 -11.46 6.83 8.02
N TYR A 361 -12.27 6.21 7.17
CA TYR A 361 -12.79 4.88 7.46
C TYR A 361 -11.62 3.94 7.73
N ARG A 362 -11.38 3.70 9.02
CA ARG A 362 -10.60 2.58 9.49
C ARG A 362 -11.62 1.46 9.60
N ALA A 363 -11.42 0.38 8.85
CA ALA A 363 -12.01 -0.88 9.26
C ALA A 363 -11.62 -1.06 10.74
N LYS A 364 -12.58 -1.36 11.62
CA LYS A 364 -12.36 -1.37 13.07
C LYS A 364 -11.21 -2.33 13.42
N THR A 365 -10.01 -1.78 13.52
CA THR A 365 -8.86 -2.35 14.22
C THR A 365 -8.83 -1.62 15.56
N TYR A 366 -9.20 -2.30 16.64
CA TYR A 366 -9.18 -1.71 17.97
C TYR A 366 -7.71 -1.58 18.44
N GLU A 367 -7.19 -0.36 18.38
CA GLU A 367 -5.96 0.04 19.05
C GLU A 367 -6.25 0.19 20.55
N ALA A 368 -5.64 -0.64 21.40
CA ALA A 368 -5.75 -0.52 22.85
C ALA A 368 -4.78 0.57 23.36
N THR A 369 -5.31 1.68 23.86
CA THR A 369 -4.55 2.69 24.60
C THR A 369 -4.11 2.14 25.97
N PRO A 370 -2.89 2.49 26.45
CA PRO A 370 -2.43 2.04 27.76
C PRO A 370 -3.19 2.82 28.84
N LYS A 371 -3.97 2.12 29.67
CA LYS A 371 -4.51 2.70 30.90
C LYS A 371 -3.42 2.67 31.98
N GLU A 372 -3.25 3.81 32.62
CA GLU A 372 -2.40 3.99 33.81
C GLU A 372 -2.79 2.98 34.89
N ILE A 373 -1.80 2.22 35.34
CA ILE A 373 -1.92 1.29 36.45
C ILE A 373 -2.04 2.12 37.73
N LYS A 374 -3.19 2.03 38.41
CA LYS A 374 -3.34 2.53 39.78
C LYS A 374 -2.42 1.72 40.70
N GLU A 375 -1.75 2.40 41.62
CA GLU A 375 -0.70 1.89 42.52
C GLU A 375 -1.13 0.78 43.52
N ASP A 376 -2.35 0.26 43.45
CA ASP A 376 -2.91 -0.63 44.48
C ASP A 376 -2.68 -2.14 44.24
N GLU A 377 -1.99 -2.53 43.15
CA GLU A 377 -1.71 -3.94 42.85
C GLU A 377 -0.25 -4.36 43.09
N ARG A 378 0.57 -3.53 43.76
CA ARG A 378 1.97 -3.87 44.06
C ARG A 378 2.19 -4.80 45.25
N GLU A 379 1.15 -5.23 45.96
CA GLU A 379 1.32 -5.92 47.26
C GLU A 379 0.94 -7.41 47.29
N LYS A 380 0.60 -8.05 46.15
CA LYS A 380 0.22 -9.48 46.13
C LYS A 380 1.15 -10.44 45.40
N THR A 381 2.29 -9.97 44.90
CA THR A 381 3.34 -10.83 44.33
C THR A 381 4.67 -10.69 45.08
N ARG A 382 4.67 -11.08 46.36
CA ARG A 382 5.89 -11.48 47.07
C ARG A 382 5.74 -12.91 47.58
N GLY A 383 6.16 -13.85 46.73
CA GLY A 383 6.57 -15.21 47.13
C GLY A 383 8.09 -15.25 47.36
N PRO A 384 8.60 -16.19 48.17
CA PRO A 384 9.84 -16.02 48.92
C PRO A 384 11.11 -16.21 48.08
N LEU A 385 12.13 -15.43 48.45
CA LEU A 385 13.52 -15.56 48.04
C LEU A 385 14.08 -16.92 48.49
N LEU A 386 14.61 -17.70 47.56
CA LEU A 386 15.52 -18.81 47.84
C LEU A 386 16.71 -18.74 46.88
N ASN A 387 17.86 -19.02 47.48
CA ASN A 387 19.21 -18.67 47.07
C ASN A 387 19.76 -19.45 45.86
N ASP A 388 20.75 -18.83 45.21
CA ASP A 388 21.76 -19.45 44.37
C ASP A 388 22.40 -20.67 45.05
N GLU A 389 22.21 -21.87 44.51
CA GLU A 389 23.22 -22.93 44.56
C GLU A 389 23.18 -23.79 43.28
N ALA A 390 24.36 -24.02 42.74
CA ALA A 390 24.61 -24.89 41.61
C ALA A 390 24.18 -26.34 41.90
N VAL A 391 23.41 -26.95 41.00
CA VAL A 391 23.18 -28.39 40.99
C VAL A 391 23.60 -28.97 39.66
N VAL A 392 24.71 -29.69 39.74
CA VAL A 392 25.19 -30.70 38.81
C VAL A 392 24.11 -31.78 38.64
N VAL A 393 23.75 -32.09 37.39
CA VAL A 393 23.05 -33.35 37.08
C VAL A 393 23.95 -34.16 36.15
N ASN A 394 24.46 -35.26 36.69
CA ASN A 394 25.16 -36.31 35.96
C ASN A 394 24.15 -37.28 35.32
N THR A 395 24.43 -37.58 34.06
CA THR A 395 24.20 -38.85 33.31
C THR A 395 22.78 -39.42 33.18
N VAL A 396 22.30 -39.46 31.93
CA VAL A 396 22.02 -40.72 31.22
C VAL A 396 22.63 -40.64 29.82
N THR A 397 23.66 -41.44 29.58
CA THR A 397 24.21 -41.74 28.26
C THR A 397 23.22 -42.62 27.50
N LEU A 398 22.57 -42.07 26.47
CA LEU A 398 22.10 -42.85 25.34
C LEU A 398 22.95 -42.44 24.13
N ASN A 399 23.81 -43.35 23.70
CA ASN A 399 24.60 -43.23 22.48
C ASN A 399 23.66 -43.21 21.27
N TYR A 400 23.56 -42.07 20.59
CA TYR A 400 23.27 -42.00 19.16
C TYR A 400 24.19 -40.97 18.50
N ASP A 401 24.92 -41.46 17.51
CA ASP A 401 26.08 -40.89 16.81
C ASP A 401 26.04 -39.41 16.41
N ALA A 402 27.10 -38.69 16.80
CA ALA A 402 27.91 -37.65 16.13
C ALA A 402 27.30 -36.51 15.26
N MET A 403 26.01 -36.50 14.89
CA MET A 403 25.37 -35.39 14.14
C MET A 403 24.69 -34.36 15.04
N ASP A 404 24.46 -34.65 16.33
CA ASP A 404 23.72 -33.78 17.27
C ASP A 404 24.52 -32.61 17.89
N LYS A 405 25.73 -32.33 17.41
CA LYS A 405 26.60 -31.27 17.98
C LYS A 405 26.47 -29.90 17.32
N VAL A 406 25.66 -29.74 16.27
CA VAL A 406 25.52 -28.43 15.60
C VAL A 406 24.57 -27.53 16.39
N ILE A 407 25.16 -26.65 17.21
CA ILE A 407 24.41 -25.65 17.97
C ILE A 407 24.17 -24.43 17.07
N VAL A 408 22.92 -24.19 16.72
CA VAL A 408 22.49 -22.94 16.08
C VAL A 408 22.33 -21.87 17.15
N ARG A 409 22.80 -20.65 16.87
CA ARG A 409 22.67 -19.48 17.76
C ARG A 409 21.81 -18.43 17.09
N ALA A 410 21.07 -17.67 17.89
CA ALA A 410 20.31 -16.53 17.40
C ALA A 410 21.26 -15.48 16.84
N ASP A 411 21.00 -15.00 15.62
CA ASP A 411 21.82 -13.96 15.02
C ASP A 411 21.41 -12.60 15.62
N PRO A 412 22.35 -11.74 16.06
CA PRO A 412 22.04 -10.41 16.57
C PRO A 412 21.25 -9.54 15.58
N LEU A 413 21.38 -9.81 14.27
CA LEU A 413 20.65 -9.14 13.20
C LEU A 413 19.32 -9.83 12.85
N SER A 414 18.83 -10.78 13.65
CA SER A 414 17.59 -11.51 13.36
C SER A 414 16.38 -10.56 13.20
N ASN A 415 16.33 -9.46 13.95
CA ASN A 415 15.31 -8.41 13.82
C ASN A 415 15.47 -7.52 12.57
N LYS A 416 16.54 -7.71 11.79
CA LYS A 416 16.88 -6.97 10.57
C LYS A 416 17.10 -7.93 9.39
N PRO A 417 16.04 -8.63 8.93
CA PRO A 417 16.16 -9.74 7.99
C PRO A 417 16.83 -9.36 6.66
N VAL A 418 16.64 -8.14 6.17
CA VAL A 418 17.29 -7.67 4.92
C VAL A 418 18.80 -7.48 5.07
N GLU A 419 19.26 -6.89 6.18
CA GLU A 419 20.70 -6.73 6.46
C GLU A 419 21.36 -8.10 6.65
N LEU A 420 20.67 -8.98 7.36
CA LEU A 420 21.13 -10.34 7.62
C LEU A 420 21.19 -11.18 6.33
N TRP A 421 20.19 -11.09 5.46
CA TRP A 421 20.23 -11.78 4.17
C TRP A 421 21.37 -11.28 3.29
N LYS A 422 21.63 -9.96 3.25
CA LYS A 422 22.81 -9.41 2.56
C LYS A 422 24.12 -9.97 3.13
N LYS A 423 24.22 -10.12 4.46
CA LYS A 423 25.37 -10.78 5.11
C LYS A 423 25.51 -12.22 4.65
N TYR A 424 24.41 -12.98 4.59
CA TYR A 424 24.41 -14.37 4.14
C TYR A 424 24.76 -14.52 2.64
N LEU A 425 24.25 -13.64 1.78
CA LEU A 425 24.65 -13.61 0.36
C LEU A 425 26.16 -13.34 0.20
N ARG A 426 26.74 -12.44 1.00
CA ARG A 426 28.21 -12.22 1.01
C ARG A 426 29.00 -13.43 1.52
N GLN A 427 28.39 -14.27 2.35
CA GLN A 427 28.95 -15.54 2.79
C GLN A 427 28.76 -16.67 1.77
N GLY A 428 28.16 -16.39 0.61
CA GLY A 428 27.95 -17.36 -0.47
C GLY A 428 26.77 -18.30 -0.24
N ARG A 429 25.77 -17.92 0.57
CA ARG A 429 24.56 -18.73 0.72
C ARG A 429 23.79 -18.79 -0.59
N ILE A 430 23.36 -20.00 -0.94
CA ILE A 430 22.77 -20.34 -2.22
C ILE A 430 21.25 -20.26 -2.11
N CYS A 431 20.62 -19.52 -3.02
CA CYS A 431 19.18 -19.54 -3.24
C CYS A 431 18.94 -19.52 -4.75
N GLU A 432 18.79 -20.71 -5.31
CA GLU A 432 18.57 -20.92 -6.74
C GLU A 432 17.13 -21.38 -6.99
N PRO A 433 16.52 -21.06 -8.15
CA PRO A 433 15.23 -21.64 -8.52
C PRO A 433 15.29 -23.16 -8.56
N ALA A 434 14.37 -23.83 -7.86
CA ALA A 434 14.25 -25.28 -7.91
C ALA A 434 13.30 -25.70 -9.04
N LYS A 435 13.61 -26.83 -9.69
CA LYS A 435 12.69 -27.45 -10.64
C LYS A 435 11.58 -28.16 -9.88
N THR A 436 10.34 -27.81 -10.16
CA THR A 436 9.16 -28.54 -9.69
C THR A 436 8.70 -29.53 -10.74
N LEU A 437 8.04 -30.60 -10.30
CA LEU A 437 7.38 -31.53 -11.21
C LEU A 437 6.12 -30.86 -11.79
N ARG A 438 5.76 -31.23 -13.03
CA ARG A 438 4.48 -30.86 -13.61
C ARG A 438 3.37 -31.71 -12.96
N LEU A 439 2.17 -31.14 -12.84
CA LEU A 439 1.03 -31.82 -12.20
C LEU A 439 0.62 -33.12 -12.93
N ASP A 440 0.86 -33.19 -14.24
CA ASP A 440 0.59 -34.34 -15.10
C ASP A 440 1.73 -35.38 -15.11
N ALA A 441 2.76 -35.23 -14.27
CA ALA A 441 3.84 -36.21 -14.18
C ALA A 441 3.30 -37.59 -13.78
N PRO A 442 3.80 -38.71 -14.32
CA PRO A 442 3.34 -40.04 -13.95
C PRO A 442 3.67 -40.33 -12.47
N ILE A 443 2.75 -40.98 -11.75
CA ILE A 443 2.99 -41.50 -10.40
C ILE A 443 3.77 -42.81 -10.51
N TYR A 444 4.83 -42.95 -9.71
CA TYR A 444 5.67 -44.15 -9.71
C TYR A 444 5.44 -44.98 -8.44
N GLU A 445 5.36 -46.30 -8.59
CA GLU A 445 5.18 -47.21 -7.44
C GLU A 445 6.35 -47.18 -6.45
N ASN A 446 7.56 -46.95 -6.93
CA ASN A 446 8.76 -46.91 -6.10
C ASN A 446 9.05 -45.53 -5.46
N LYS A 447 8.11 -44.58 -5.57
CA LYS A 447 8.23 -43.23 -5.00
C LYS A 447 6.94 -42.78 -4.34
N VAL A 448 7.07 -42.02 -3.28
CA VAL A 448 5.96 -41.35 -2.60
C VAL A 448 5.81 -39.94 -3.18
N ARG A 449 4.65 -39.66 -3.75
CA ARG A 449 4.26 -38.34 -4.26
C ARG A 449 3.65 -37.51 -3.15
N PHE A 450 4.27 -36.36 -2.89
CA PHE A 450 3.77 -35.33 -2.01
C PHE A 450 3.10 -34.24 -2.83
N VAL A 451 1.91 -33.82 -2.41
CA VAL A 451 1.14 -32.72 -2.96
C VAL A 451 1.09 -31.61 -1.92
N CYS A 452 1.65 -30.44 -2.23
CA CYS A 452 1.81 -29.35 -1.28
C CYS A 452 0.87 -28.20 -1.61
N ILE A 453 0.10 -27.80 -0.60
CA ILE A 453 -0.77 -26.63 -0.59
C ILE A 453 -0.60 -25.87 0.73
N SER A 454 -1.07 -24.62 0.77
CA SER A 454 -1.05 -23.77 1.97
C SER A 454 -1.96 -22.56 1.74
N ASP A 455 -2.32 -21.85 2.81
CA ASP A 455 -2.98 -20.55 2.75
C ASP A 455 -4.26 -20.58 1.89
N THR A 456 -5.12 -21.57 2.13
CA THR A 456 -6.37 -21.71 1.38
C THR A 456 -7.46 -20.78 1.90
N HIS A 457 -7.39 -20.30 3.15
CA HIS A 457 -8.31 -19.29 3.71
C HIS A 457 -9.79 -19.57 3.42
N GLU A 458 -10.25 -20.76 3.84
CA GLU A 458 -11.58 -21.35 3.60
C GLU A 458 -11.92 -21.73 2.14
N LYS A 459 -10.97 -21.66 1.20
CA LYS A 459 -11.22 -21.91 -0.22
C LYS A 459 -10.75 -23.28 -0.72
N LEU A 460 -10.47 -24.23 0.19
CA LEU A 460 -10.09 -25.58 -0.23
C LEU A 460 -11.15 -26.20 -1.17
N GLY A 461 -12.44 -26.00 -0.86
CA GLY A 461 -13.55 -26.40 -1.72
C GLY A 461 -13.50 -25.87 -3.16
N GLU A 462 -12.89 -24.71 -3.42
CA GLU A 462 -12.78 -24.12 -4.76
C GLU A 462 -11.71 -24.79 -5.62
N ILE A 463 -10.73 -25.44 -4.98
CA ILE A 463 -9.57 -26.02 -5.65
C ILE A 463 -9.54 -27.54 -5.62
N LEU A 464 -10.57 -28.22 -5.08
CA LEU A 464 -10.59 -29.68 -4.95
C LEU A 464 -10.24 -30.40 -6.26
N ASP A 465 -10.83 -29.96 -7.37
CA ASP A 465 -10.60 -30.54 -8.70
C ASP A 465 -9.22 -30.22 -9.30
N LEU A 466 -8.51 -29.23 -8.71
CA LEU A 466 -7.16 -28.82 -9.10
C LEU A 466 -6.08 -29.51 -8.26
N VAL A 467 -6.45 -30.15 -7.14
CA VAL A 467 -5.50 -30.92 -6.34
C VAL A 467 -5.18 -32.23 -7.07
N PRO A 468 -3.94 -32.42 -7.56
CA PRO A 468 -3.59 -33.62 -8.32
C PRO A 468 -3.55 -34.85 -7.41
N ASP A 469 -3.65 -36.02 -8.04
CA ASP A 469 -3.43 -37.30 -7.36
C ASP A 469 -2.01 -37.39 -6.77
N GLY A 470 -1.93 -38.02 -5.61
CA GLY A 470 -0.68 -38.27 -4.91
C GLY A 470 -0.90 -39.13 -3.67
N ASP A 471 0.20 -39.53 -3.03
CA ASP A 471 0.15 -40.43 -1.87
C ASP A 471 -0.05 -39.66 -0.56
N VAL A 472 0.57 -38.47 -0.45
CA VAL A 472 0.54 -37.63 0.75
C VAL A 472 0.20 -36.18 0.37
N LEU A 473 -0.85 -35.62 0.96
CA LEU A 473 -1.16 -34.20 0.89
C LEU A 473 -0.55 -33.47 2.09
N ILE A 474 0.08 -32.32 1.87
CA ILE A 474 0.55 -31.41 2.93
C ILE A 474 -0.21 -30.08 2.80
N HIS A 475 -0.81 -29.62 3.90
CA HIS A 475 -1.33 -28.25 4.05
C HIS A 475 -0.49 -27.47 5.08
N ALA A 476 0.24 -26.43 4.64
CA ALA A 476 1.21 -25.71 5.47
C ALA A 476 0.64 -24.50 6.26
N GLY A 477 -0.57 -24.64 6.80
CA GLY A 477 -1.23 -23.61 7.62
C GLY A 477 -2.15 -22.65 6.86
N ASP A 478 -2.89 -21.84 7.60
CA ASP A 478 -3.87 -20.85 7.11
C ASP A 478 -4.97 -21.47 6.24
N PHE A 479 -5.54 -22.59 6.71
CA PHE A 479 -6.71 -23.20 6.07
C PHE A 479 -8.02 -22.53 6.48
N THR A 480 -8.02 -21.80 7.59
CA THR A 480 -9.13 -20.98 8.08
C THR A 480 -8.84 -19.49 7.88
N ASN A 481 -9.83 -18.62 8.09
CA ASN A 481 -9.56 -17.20 8.23
C ASN A 481 -9.38 -16.83 9.70
N TYR A 482 -10.05 -17.52 10.62
CA TYR A 482 -10.11 -17.10 12.02
C TYR A 482 -10.16 -18.27 13.02
N GLY A 483 -10.08 -19.52 12.57
CA GLY A 483 -10.12 -20.70 13.44
C GLY A 483 -11.48 -20.94 14.11
N ASP A 484 -12.58 -20.46 13.52
CA ASP A 484 -13.92 -20.71 14.08
C ASP A 484 -14.43 -22.14 13.80
N VAL A 485 -15.43 -22.60 14.57
CA VAL A 485 -16.00 -23.97 14.44
C VAL A 485 -16.37 -24.29 12.99
N GLY A 486 -17.05 -23.36 12.33
CA GLY A 486 -17.63 -23.57 11.02
C GLY A 486 -16.56 -23.74 9.96
N GLU A 487 -15.53 -22.90 10.02
CA GLU A 487 -14.34 -22.98 9.17
C GLU A 487 -13.62 -24.31 9.34
N VAL A 488 -13.41 -24.75 10.58
CA VAL A 488 -12.70 -26.01 10.89
C VAL A 488 -13.52 -27.23 10.46
N ILE A 489 -14.84 -27.26 10.72
CA ILE A 489 -15.72 -28.34 10.24
C ILE A 489 -15.73 -28.40 8.72
N LYS A 490 -15.87 -27.24 8.06
CA LYS A 490 -15.87 -27.14 6.59
C LYS A 490 -14.57 -27.66 6.01
N PHE A 491 -13.44 -27.18 6.51
CA PHE A 491 -12.11 -27.63 6.07
C PHE A 491 -11.93 -29.14 6.28
N ASN A 492 -12.27 -29.67 7.47
CA ASN A 492 -12.17 -31.10 7.75
C ASN A 492 -13.04 -31.94 6.80
N ALA A 493 -14.24 -31.47 6.46
CA ALA A 493 -15.11 -32.13 5.49
C ALA A 493 -14.57 -32.05 4.05
N GLU A 494 -13.99 -30.92 3.65
CA GLU A 494 -13.42 -30.71 2.32
C GLU A 494 -12.15 -31.52 2.10
N ILE A 495 -11.21 -31.49 3.05
CA ILE A 495 -9.96 -32.25 2.95
C ILE A 495 -10.20 -33.77 2.97
N GLY A 496 -11.28 -34.22 3.62
CA GLY A 496 -11.70 -35.62 3.62
C GLY A 496 -12.16 -36.15 2.26
N LYS A 497 -12.54 -35.27 1.32
CA LYS A 497 -12.92 -35.65 -0.05
C LYS A 497 -11.71 -36.00 -0.93
N LEU A 498 -10.52 -35.53 -0.56
CA LEU A 498 -9.32 -35.74 -1.35
C LEU A 498 -8.82 -37.19 -1.21
N PRO A 499 -8.40 -37.84 -2.32
CA PRO A 499 -8.13 -39.28 -2.36
C PRO A 499 -6.79 -39.68 -1.71
N HIS A 500 -5.93 -38.71 -1.35
CA HIS A 500 -4.60 -38.97 -0.78
C HIS A 500 -4.70 -39.84 0.47
N LYS A 501 -3.83 -40.84 0.58
CA LYS A 501 -3.83 -41.80 1.70
C LYS A 501 -3.56 -41.10 3.03
N TYR A 502 -2.56 -40.23 3.04
CA TYR A 502 -2.23 -39.40 4.18
C TYR A 502 -2.48 -37.92 3.85
N LYS A 503 -3.13 -37.20 4.75
CA LYS A 503 -3.25 -35.73 4.70
C LYS A 503 -2.60 -35.18 5.95
N ILE A 504 -1.54 -34.39 5.81
CA ILE A 504 -0.78 -33.81 6.91
C ILE A 504 -1.08 -32.31 6.93
N VAL A 505 -1.45 -31.78 8.09
CA VAL A 505 -1.83 -30.37 8.26
C VAL A 505 -1.08 -29.79 9.45
N ILE A 506 -0.55 -28.59 9.30
CA ILE A 506 -0.14 -27.74 10.43
C ILE A 506 -1.06 -26.52 10.49
N ALA A 507 -1.11 -25.86 11.65
CA ALA A 507 -1.71 -24.54 11.76
C ALA A 507 -0.79 -23.44 11.20
N GLY A 508 -1.39 -22.30 10.89
CA GLY A 508 -0.75 -21.03 10.59
C GLY A 508 -1.21 -19.93 11.54
N ASN A 509 -1.05 -18.68 11.12
CA ASN A 509 -1.37 -17.53 11.96
C ASN A 509 -2.89 -17.23 12.04
N HIS A 510 -3.71 -17.81 11.16
CA HIS A 510 -5.16 -17.61 11.14
C HIS A 510 -5.96 -18.63 11.98
N GLU A 511 -5.33 -19.73 12.41
CA GLU A 511 -5.95 -20.75 13.27
C GLU A 511 -5.99 -20.30 14.76
N LEU A 512 -6.83 -19.31 15.09
CA LEU A 512 -7.02 -18.81 16.46
C LEU A 512 -7.57 -19.91 17.40
N GLY A 513 -6.95 -20.08 18.57
CA GLY A 513 -7.32 -21.09 19.56
C GLY A 513 -6.63 -22.44 19.39
N PHE A 514 -5.82 -22.62 18.35
CA PHE A 514 -5.05 -23.86 18.15
C PHE A 514 -3.78 -23.93 19.02
N GLU A 515 -3.26 -22.81 19.52
CA GLU A 515 -2.12 -22.81 20.43
C GLU A 515 -2.55 -23.17 21.86
N ASP A 516 -2.01 -24.25 22.40
CA ASP A 516 -2.28 -24.65 23.79
C ASP A 516 -1.77 -23.57 24.77
N GLY A 517 -2.65 -23.17 25.68
CA GLY A 517 -2.35 -22.10 26.63
C GLY A 517 -2.39 -20.70 25.99
N GLU A 518 -2.90 -20.56 24.77
CA GLU A 518 -3.21 -19.27 24.17
C GLU A 518 -4.21 -18.53 25.06
N ASP A 519 -3.69 -17.52 25.75
CA ASP A 519 -4.51 -16.59 26.50
C ASP A 519 -5.19 -15.67 25.50
N MET A 520 -6.42 -16.04 25.15
CA MET A 520 -7.30 -15.28 24.27
C MET A 520 -7.68 -13.96 24.93
N ASN A 521 -6.71 -13.07 25.05
CA ASN A 521 -6.83 -11.80 25.71
C ASN A 521 -7.81 -10.91 24.94
N GLU A 522 -8.37 -9.91 25.62
CA GLU A 522 -9.36 -8.96 25.07
C GLU A 522 -8.97 -8.34 23.71
N ARG A 523 -7.69 -8.35 23.32
CA ARG A 523 -7.21 -7.94 21.97
C ARG A 523 -7.61 -8.88 20.83
N GLN A 524 -7.66 -10.20 21.03
CA GLN A 524 -8.18 -11.17 20.05
C GLN A 524 -9.72 -11.11 19.98
N LEU A 525 -10.38 -10.80 21.11
CA LEU A 525 -11.84 -10.67 21.24
C LEU A 525 -12.41 -9.32 20.77
N ALA A 526 -11.65 -8.22 20.82
CA ALA A 526 -12.15 -6.87 20.50
C ALA A 526 -12.00 -6.48 19.03
N GLY A 527 -10.96 -6.94 18.32
CA GLY A 527 -10.65 -6.58 16.93
C GLY A 527 -11.50 -7.29 15.87
N LEU A 528 -12.18 -8.34 16.29
CA LEU A 528 -12.72 -9.39 15.45
C LEU A 528 -13.95 -9.90 16.23
N ASN A 529 -15.17 -9.85 15.69
CA ASN A 529 -16.34 -10.50 16.31
C ASN A 529 -16.18 -12.03 16.23
N MET A 530 -15.08 -12.57 16.75
CA MET A 530 -14.58 -13.91 16.44
C MET A 530 -14.42 -14.74 17.69
N LEU A 531 -14.87 -15.97 17.55
CA LEU A 531 -14.80 -17.03 18.54
C LEU A 531 -13.86 -18.08 17.97
N GLY A 532 -12.55 -17.79 17.98
CA GLY A 532 -11.55 -18.85 17.85
C GLY A 532 -11.77 -19.85 18.98
N ILE A 533 -11.53 -21.14 18.73
CA ILE A 533 -11.87 -22.18 19.70
C ILE A 533 -10.63 -22.89 20.19
N LYS A 534 -10.50 -22.89 21.52
CA LYS A 534 -9.45 -23.63 22.21
C LYS A 534 -9.48 -25.08 21.74
N LYS A 535 -8.35 -25.53 21.23
CA LYS A 535 -8.13 -26.91 20.77
C LYS A 535 -9.01 -27.34 19.60
N ALA A 536 -9.41 -26.43 18.72
CA ALA A 536 -10.16 -26.79 17.53
C ALA A 536 -9.41 -27.76 16.59
N TYR A 537 -8.09 -27.94 16.73
CA TYR A 537 -7.34 -29.01 16.07
C TYR A 537 -7.88 -30.42 16.38
N GLU A 538 -8.52 -30.65 17.54
CA GLU A 538 -9.12 -31.95 17.90
C GLU A 538 -10.28 -32.34 16.97
N MET A 539 -10.84 -31.38 16.22
CA MET A 539 -11.92 -31.60 15.26
C MET A 539 -11.42 -32.08 13.88
N LEU A 540 -10.12 -32.06 13.65
CA LEU A 540 -9.50 -32.45 12.38
C LEU A 540 -9.37 -33.98 12.26
N THR A 541 -10.48 -34.67 12.07
CA THR A 541 -10.52 -36.16 12.02
C THR A 541 -10.09 -36.75 10.68
N ASN A 542 -10.11 -35.98 9.59
CA ASN A 542 -9.80 -36.46 8.23
C ASN A 542 -8.35 -36.18 7.81
N CYS A 543 -7.52 -35.70 8.74
CA CYS A 543 -6.10 -35.47 8.51
C CYS A 543 -5.29 -35.70 9.78
N ILE A 544 -3.97 -35.72 9.62
CA ILE A 544 -2.98 -35.80 10.68
C ILE A 544 -2.54 -34.38 10.97
N TYR A 545 -3.02 -33.82 12.08
CA TYR A 545 -2.59 -32.52 12.55
C TYR A 545 -1.24 -32.62 13.28
N LEU A 546 -0.28 -31.77 12.92
CA LEU A 546 1.04 -31.69 13.56
C LEU A 546 1.26 -30.31 14.20
N CYS A 547 1.69 -30.31 15.46
CA CYS A 547 2.20 -29.13 16.15
C CYS A 547 3.39 -29.53 17.02
N ASP A 548 4.61 -29.19 16.57
CA ASP A 548 5.87 -29.61 17.20
C ASP A 548 6.02 -31.15 17.29
N GLN A 549 5.58 -31.86 16.23
CA GLN A 549 5.53 -33.32 16.18
C GLN A 549 6.02 -33.91 14.85
N THR A 550 6.47 -35.16 14.91
CA THR A 550 6.85 -35.97 13.75
C THR A 550 5.80 -37.03 13.47
N VAL A 551 5.50 -37.26 12.19
CA VAL A 551 4.82 -38.46 11.70
C VAL A 551 5.73 -39.19 10.71
N ASP A 552 5.63 -40.52 10.69
CA ASP A 552 6.26 -41.36 9.69
C ASP A 552 5.19 -41.79 8.69
N VAL A 553 5.37 -41.43 7.42
CA VAL A 553 4.50 -41.85 6.31
C VAL A 553 5.36 -42.55 5.27
N PHE A 554 5.07 -43.82 4.99
CA PHE A 554 5.86 -44.63 4.07
C PHE A 554 7.37 -44.73 4.40
N GLY A 555 7.74 -44.65 5.69
CA GLY A 555 9.14 -44.63 6.12
C GLY A 555 9.84 -43.29 5.93
N ILE A 556 9.09 -42.22 5.63
CA ILE A 556 9.58 -40.85 5.44
C ILE A 556 9.15 -40.02 6.64
N LYS A 557 10.11 -39.36 7.30
CA LYS A 557 9.84 -38.57 8.50
C LYS A 557 9.41 -37.15 8.14
N VAL A 558 8.18 -36.81 8.47
CA VAL A 558 7.60 -35.48 8.29
C VAL A 558 7.46 -34.80 9.65
N TYR A 559 8.11 -33.66 9.86
CA TYR A 559 7.95 -32.85 11.08
C TYR A 559 7.17 -31.58 10.78
N GLY A 560 6.16 -31.27 11.58
CA GLY A 560 5.29 -30.11 11.39
C GLY A 560 5.29 -29.17 12.59
N THR A 561 5.41 -27.86 12.34
CA THR A 561 5.36 -26.84 13.40
C THR A 561 4.86 -25.47 12.92
N PRO A 562 3.96 -24.77 13.65
CA PRO A 562 3.23 -23.60 13.14
C PRO A 562 3.87 -22.23 13.41
N TRP A 563 4.96 -22.15 14.20
CA TRP A 563 5.45 -20.87 14.74
C TRP A 563 5.87 -19.85 13.66
N HIS A 564 5.71 -18.56 13.94
CA HIS A 564 6.07 -17.50 13.00
C HIS A 564 6.40 -16.15 13.69
N PRO A 565 7.08 -15.21 12.99
CA PRO A 565 7.51 -13.93 13.56
C PRO A 565 6.52 -12.77 13.38
N MET A 566 5.23 -13.00 13.10
CA MET A 566 4.24 -11.93 12.86
C MET A 566 3.47 -11.58 14.16
N PRO A 567 3.70 -10.41 14.77
CA PRO A 567 3.09 -10.06 16.06
C PRO A 567 1.57 -9.95 15.97
N GLY A 568 0.89 -10.42 17.02
CA GLY A 568 -0.55 -10.23 17.20
C GLY A 568 -1.45 -11.34 16.65
N TYR A 569 -0.87 -12.48 16.27
CA TYR A 569 -1.57 -13.67 15.80
C TYR A 569 -1.17 -14.92 16.61
N SER A 570 -1.93 -16.00 16.50
CA SER A 570 -1.63 -17.30 17.14
C SER A 570 -0.27 -17.83 16.70
N PHE A 571 0.44 -18.56 17.54
CA PHE A 571 1.76 -19.12 17.23
C PHE A 571 2.84 -18.07 16.93
N TYR A 572 2.61 -16.80 17.30
CA TYR A 572 3.62 -15.76 17.23
C TYR A 572 4.72 -15.97 18.27
N ARG A 573 5.98 -15.85 17.86
CA ARG A 573 7.11 -15.60 18.76
C ARG A 573 8.04 -14.52 18.17
N PRO A 574 8.69 -13.69 19.00
CA PRO A 574 9.65 -12.71 18.50
C PRO A 574 10.85 -13.40 17.86
N ARG A 575 11.46 -12.71 16.87
CA ARG A 575 12.66 -13.15 16.15
C ARG A 575 13.86 -13.35 17.10
N GLY A 576 14.81 -14.18 16.70
CA GLY A 576 15.96 -14.55 17.51
C GLY A 576 15.67 -15.72 18.44
N GLN A 577 16.04 -15.59 19.71
CA GLN A 577 16.10 -16.71 20.65
C GLN A 577 14.75 -17.40 20.90
N ALA A 578 13.64 -16.65 20.93
CA ALA A 578 12.33 -17.22 21.22
C ALA A 578 11.84 -18.15 20.11
N LEU A 579 12.00 -17.77 18.84
CA LEU A 579 11.74 -18.66 17.72
C LEU A 579 12.77 -19.80 17.63
N LEU A 580 14.04 -19.54 17.92
CA LEU A 580 15.08 -20.58 17.95
C LEU A 580 14.74 -21.70 18.95
N HIS A 581 14.17 -21.38 20.11
CA HIS A 581 13.72 -22.40 21.06
C HIS A 581 12.72 -23.38 20.43
N LYS A 582 11.83 -22.89 19.56
CA LYS A 582 10.90 -23.75 18.82
C LYS A 582 11.61 -24.54 17.72
N TRP A 583 12.52 -23.90 16.99
CA TRP A 583 13.29 -24.59 15.94
C TRP A 583 14.23 -25.66 16.48
N ASN A 584 14.70 -25.53 17.72
CA ASN A 584 15.52 -26.55 18.38
C ASN A 584 14.74 -27.85 18.66
N LEU A 585 13.40 -27.82 18.67
CA LEU A 585 12.57 -29.02 18.83
C LEU A 585 12.56 -29.88 17.56
N ILE A 586 12.90 -29.33 16.39
CA ILE A 586 12.93 -30.08 15.13
C ILE A 586 13.98 -31.19 15.23
N PRO A 587 13.60 -32.48 15.14
CA PRO A 587 14.53 -33.58 15.28
C PRO A 587 15.55 -33.63 14.15
N PRO A 588 16.79 -34.10 14.42
CA PRO A 588 17.71 -34.48 13.35
C PRO A 588 17.09 -35.58 12.47
N LYS A 589 17.54 -35.67 11.22
CA LYS A 589 17.04 -36.68 10.24
C LYS A 589 15.55 -36.54 9.90
N THR A 590 15.01 -35.33 10.00
CA THR A 590 13.71 -34.99 9.40
C THR A 590 13.87 -34.98 7.88
N ASP A 591 13.08 -35.76 7.13
CA ASP A 591 13.16 -35.80 5.66
C ASP A 591 12.39 -34.64 5.02
N VAL A 592 11.19 -34.37 5.54
CA VAL A 592 10.31 -33.27 5.11
C VAL A 592 9.96 -32.41 6.32
N LEU A 593 10.34 -31.14 6.27
CA LEU A 593 9.96 -30.15 7.27
C LEU A 593 8.76 -29.36 6.77
N VAL A 594 7.76 -29.17 7.62
CA VAL A 594 6.58 -28.32 7.33
C VAL A 594 6.53 -27.21 8.38
N THR A 595 6.62 -25.96 7.94
CA THR A 595 6.43 -24.79 8.80
C THR A 595 5.48 -23.81 8.15
N HIS A 596 4.77 -23.00 8.94
CA HIS A 596 3.91 -21.99 8.31
C HIS A 596 4.74 -20.84 7.72
N THR A 597 5.66 -20.27 8.51
CA THR A 597 6.57 -19.21 8.05
C THR A 597 7.66 -19.74 7.11
N PRO A 598 8.08 -18.96 6.11
CA PRO A 598 9.27 -19.28 5.33
C PRO A 598 10.58 -19.07 6.14
N PRO A 599 11.67 -19.77 5.80
CA PRO A 599 13.01 -19.39 6.23
C PRO A 599 13.49 -18.14 5.47
N LEU A 600 14.43 -17.39 6.06
CA LEU A 600 14.95 -16.17 5.45
C LEU A 600 15.53 -16.44 4.05
N GLY A 601 15.17 -15.61 3.07
CA GLY A 601 15.73 -15.65 1.71
C GLY A 601 15.11 -16.67 0.76
N HIS A 602 14.18 -17.51 1.22
CA HIS A 602 13.47 -18.49 0.39
C HIS A 602 11.96 -18.24 0.45
N GLY A 603 11.39 -17.76 -0.64
CA GLY A 603 9.93 -17.59 -0.77
C GLY A 603 9.33 -16.57 0.21
N ASP A 604 10.11 -15.58 0.68
CA ASP A 604 9.79 -14.78 1.86
C ASP A 604 9.72 -13.26 1.63
N PHE A 605 9.78 -12.82 0.37
CA PHE A 605 9.66 -11.40 0.03
C PHE A 605 8.21 -10.92 0.11
N ASN A 606 7.94 -9.93 0.97
CA ASN A 606 6.60 -9.36 1.16
C ASN A 606 6.55 -7.91 0.65
N SER A 607 5.74 -7.66 -0.39
CA SER A 607 5.61 -6.36 -1.06
C SER A 607 4.61 -5.38 -0.41
N TRP A 608 4.04 -5.70 0.75
CA TRP A 608 2.98 -4.89 1.34
C TRP A 608 3.46 -3.53 1.86
N GLN A 609 2.66 -2.48 1.59
CA GLN A 609 2.95 -1.04 1.77
C GLN A 609 3.32 -0.59 3.20
N LYS A 610 3.25 -1.44 4.22
CA LYS A 610 3.70 -1.11 5.59
C LYS A 610 5.11 -1.62 5.93
N CYS A 611 5.68 -2.48 5.08
CA CYS A 611 6.94 -3.17 5.34
C CYS A 611 7.95 -2.99 4.20
N ASP A 612 7.97 -1.85 3.47
CA ASP A 612 9.02 -1.47 2.50
C ASP A 612 9.59 -2.58 1.56
N GLY A 613 8.82 -3.61 1.20
CA GLY A 613 9.39 -4.76 0.46
C GLY A 613 10.39 -5.59 1.28
N LEU A 614 10.12 -5.83 2.57
CA LEU A 614 11.01 -6.56 3.47
C LEU A 614 10.86 -8.08 3.35
N LEU A 615 11.96 -8.77 3.65
CA LEU A 615 12.02 -10.22 3.85
C LEU A 615 11.32 -10.58 5.17
N ALA A 616 10.32 -11.44 5.08
CA ALA A 616 9.53 -11.91 6.23
C ALA A 616 10.09 -13.21 6.83
N GLY A 617 11.02 -13.89 6.16
CA GLY A 617 11.48 -15.21 6.59
C GLY A 617 12.29 -15.19 7.88
N CYS A 618 12.32 -16.31 8.59
CA CYS A 618 13.05 -16.45 9.85
C CYS A 618 14.51 -16.89 9.62
N ALA A 619 15.47 -16.13 10.16
CA ALA A 619 16.89 -16.44 10.01
C ALA A 619 17.32 -17.66 10.84
N GLU A 620 16.81 -17.79 12.06
CA GLU A 620 17.09 -18.95 12.92
C GLU A 620 16.51 -20.24 12.31
N LEU A 621 15.38 -20.15 11.61
CA LEU A 621 14.82 -21.27 10.86
C LEU A 621 15.75 -21.65 9.71
N LEU A 622 16.20 -20.69 8.89
CA LEU A 622 17.17 -20.95 7.83
C LEU A 622 18.43 -21.63 8.38
N ASN A 623 19.03 -21.07 9.43
CA ASN A 623 20.24 -21.64 10.05
C ASN A 623 19.99 -23.06 10.58
N THR A 624 18.81 -23.31 11.15
CA THR A 624 18.41 -24.65 11.60
C THR A 624 18.33 -25.63 10.45
N VAL A 625 17.70 -25.24 9.35
CA VAL A 625 17.57 -26.06 8.14
C VAL A 625 18.94 -26.33 7.52
N GLU A 626 19.75 -25.30 7.30
CA GLU A 626 21.01 -25.45 6.56
C GLU A 626 22.14 -26.08 7.37
N MET A 627 22.20 -25.82 8.68
CA MET A 627 23.32 -26.25 9.50
C MET A 627 23.05 -27.55 10.25
N ARG A 628 21.81 -27.76 10.72
CA ARG A 628 21.49 -28.83 11.69
C ARG A 628 20.59 -29.92 11.10
N VAL A 629 19.41 -29.56 10.61
CA VAL A 629 18.37 -30.54 10.25
C VAL A 629 18.56 -31.09 8.85
N LYS A 630 18.86 -30.22 7.87
CA LYS A 630 19.08 -30.54 6.45
C LYS A 630 18.02 -31.48 5.85
N PRO A 631 16.72 -31.15 5.96
CA PRO A 631 15.66 -31.92 5.32
C PRO A 631 15.82 -31.88 3.80
N LYS A 632 15.33 -32.89 3.09
CA LYS A 632 15.31 -32.86 1.61
C LYS A 632 14.33 -31.83 1.10
N TYR A 633 13.18 -31.69 1.78
CA TYR A 633 12.16 -30.72 1.45
C TYR A 633 11.74 -29.91 2.67
N HIS A 634 11.56 -28.62 2.49
CA HIS A 634 10.98 -27.72 3.48
C HIS A 634 9.77 -27.01 2.85
N VAL A 635 8.56 -27.40 3.27
CA VAL A 635 7.29 -26.89 2.76
C VAL A 635 6.73 -25.83 3.72
N PHE A 636 6.30 -24.70 3.18
CA PHE A 636 5.74 -23.58 3.94
C PHE A 636 4.79 -22.72 3.10
N GLY A 637 4.23 -21.68 3.71
CA GLY A 637 3.26 -20.77 3.10
C GLY A 637 3.48 -19.32 3.53
N HIS A 638 2.41 -18.68 4.01
CA HIS A 638 2.34 -17.37 4.68
C HIS A 638 2.61 -16.16 3.76
N ILE A 639 3.58 -16.25 2.85
CA ILE A 639 3.97 -15.16 1.95
C ILE A 639 3.49 -15.46 0.54
N HIS A 640 2.22 -15.14 0.28
CA HIS A 640 1.49 -15.51 -0.93
C HIS A 640 2.17 -15.06 -2.23
N GLN A 641 2.81 -13.88 -2.19
CA GLN A 641 3.45 -13.26 -3.35
C GLN A 641 4.62 -14.07 -3.91
N MET A 642 5.19 -14.96 -3.10
CA MET A 642 6.43 -15.66 -3.40
C MET A 642 6.23 -17.18 -3.49
N ARG A 643 5.01 -17.60 -3.85
CA ARG A 643 4.71 -18.98 -4.23
C ARG A 643 5.72 -19.50 -5.26
N GLY A 644 6.20 -20.72 -5.04
CA GLY A 644 7.22 -21.34 -5.89
C GLY A 644 8.24 -22.15 -5.10
N ALA A 645 9.31 -22.57 -5.77
CA ALA A 645 10.34 -23.39 -5.17
C ALA A 645 11.75 -22.86 -5.43
N THR A 646 12.60 -22.95 -4.40
CA THR A 646 14.03 -22.64 -4.47
C THR A 646 14.84 -23.77 -3.83
N THR A 647 16.16 -23.79 -4.04
CA THR A 647 17.05 -24.78 -3.44
C THR A 647 18.40 -24.16 -3.08
N ASN A 648 19.05 -24.74 -2.09
CA ASN A 648 20.46 -24.49 -1.78
C ASN A 648 21.36 -25.69 -2.18
N GLY A 649 20.85 -26.60 -3.02
CA GLY A 649 21.54 -27.82 -3.46
C GLY A 649 21.39 -29.02 -2.51
N THR A 650 20.99 -28.80 -1.25
CA THR A 650 20.70 -29.88 -0.28
C THR A 650 19.21 -29.99 0.02
N THR A 651 18.59 -28.85 0.33
CA THR A 651 17.16 -28.74 0.65
C THR A 651 16.44 -28.02 -0.49
N THR A 652 15.25 -28.50 -0.84
CA THR A 652 14.31 -27.78 -1.70
C THR A 652 13.25 -27.12 -0.82
N PHE A 653 13.16 -25.80 -0.93
CA PHE A 653 12.25 -24.94 -0.19
C PHE A 653 11.03 -24.64 -1.06
N ILE A 654 9.84 -24.95 -0.57
CA ILE A 654 8.58 -24.84 -1.31
C ILE A 654 7.64 -23.91 -0.56
N ASN A 655 7.38 -22.74 -1.15
CA ASN A 655 6.26 -21.90 -0.77
C ASN A 655 5.02 -22.39 -1.54
N ALA A 656 4.12 -23.06 -0.83
CA ALA A 656 2.94 -23.74 -1.34
C ALA A 656 1.64 -22.92 -1.24
N SER A 657 1.74 -21.59 -1.05
CA SER A 657 0.56 -20.71 -0.96
C SER A 657 -0.36 -20.89 -2.17
N ILE A 658 -1.63 -21.19 -1.96
CA ILE A 658 -2.65 -21.31 -3.02
C ILE A 658 -3.26 -19.95 -3.33
N CYS A 659 -3.55 -19.19 -2.27
CA CYS A 659 -4.09 -17.85 -2.43
C CYS A 659 -3.01 -16.87 -2.89
N ASP A 660 -3.40 -15.91 -3.71
CA ASP A 660 -2.62 -14.71 -3.93
C ASP A 660 -2.78 -13.71 -2.77
N HIS A 661 -2.08 -12.58 -2.84
CA HIS A 661 -2.17 -11.50 -1.85
C HIS A 661 -3.57 -10.84 -1.70
N LYS A 662 -4.52 -11.15 -2.59
CA LYS A 662 -5.92 -10.71 -2.51
C LYS A 662 -6.85 -11.84 -2.05
N LEU A 663 -6.27 -12.95 -1.58
CA LEU A 663 -6.97 -14.16 -1.16
C LEU A 663 -7.77 -14.82 -2.30
N ARG A 664 -7.30 -14.70 -3.54
CA ARG A 664 -7.88 -15.42 -4.69
C ARG A 664 -7.12 -16.73 -4.88
N SER A 665 -7.84 -17.84 -5.04
CA SER A 665 -7.28 -19.18 -5.32
C SER A 665 -6.66 -19.22 -6.72
N GLU A 666 -5.44 -18.72 -6.87
CA GLU A 666 -4.84 -18.44 -8.18
C GLU A 666 -3.64 -19.33 -8.51
N TYR A 667 -3.04 -19.97 -7.49
CA TYR A 667 -1.86 -20.79 -7.67
C TYR A 667 -2.18 -22.28 -7.62
N ASP A 668 -1.54 -23.03 -8.52
CA ASP A 668 -1.59 -24.48 -8.53
C ASP A 668 -0.83 -25.09 -7.33
N PRO A 669 -1.22 -26.28 -6.87
CA PRO A 669 -0.41 -27.09 -5.95
C PRO A 669 1.02 -27.33 -6.49
N ILE A 670 1.95 -27.62 -5.58
CA ILE A 670 3.32 -28.02 -5.97
C ILE A 670 3.54 -29.46 -5.54
N ILE A 671 4.01 -30.30 -6.48
CA ILE A 671 4.27 -31.72 -6.19
C ILE A 671 5.75 -32.05 -6.24
N PHE A 672 6.17 -33.01 -5.41
CA PHE A 672 7.48 -33.62 -5.46
C PHE A 672 7.42 -35.11 -5.13
N ASP A 673 8.40 -35.87 -5.60
CA ASP A 673 8.50 -37.31 -5.35
C ASP A 673 9.73 -37.61 -4.49
N LEU A 674 9.56 -38.43 -3.45
CA LEU A 674 10.65 -39.02 -2.67
C LEU A 674 10.72 -40.53 -2.90
N PRO A 675 11.91 -41.14 -3.07
CA PRO A 675 12.01 -42.59 -3.20
C PRO A 675 11.56 -43.28 -1.90
N LEU A 676 10.88 -44.41 -2.04
CA LEU A 676 10.61 -45.28 -0.89
C LEU A 676 11.92 -45.80 -0.28
N PRO A 677 11.93 -46.11 1.03
CA PRO A 677 13.04 -46.83 1.64
C PRO A 677 13.34 -48.14 0.87
N PRO A 678 14.61 -48.53 0.74
CA PRO A 678 14.98 -49.74 -0.01
C PRO A 678 14.22 -50.98 0.46
N GLY A 679 13.61 -51.70 -0.49
CA GLY A 679 12.90 -52.95 -0.22
C GLY A 679 11.49 -52.81 0.34
N ARG A 680 10.91 -51.59 0.35
CA ARG A 680 9.53 -51.35 0.78
C ARG A 680 8.61 -50.96 -0.37
N SER A 681 7.37 -51.45 -0.33
CA SER A 681 6.26 -51.06 -1.22
C SER A 681 5.26 -50.13 -0.52
N LYS A 682 4.47 -49.37 -1.28
CA LYS A 682 3.36 -48.56 -0.76
C LYS A 682 2.27 -49.39 -0.09
N ASP A 683 2.08 -50.62 -0.54
CA ASP A 683 1.08 -51.56 -0.02
C ASP A 683 1.40 -52.06 1.39
N GLU A 684 2.63 -51.89 1.87
CA GLU A 684 3.06 -52.28 3.22
C GLU A 684 2.62 -51.28 4.30
N PHE A 685 2.05 -50.14 3.92
CA PHE A 685 1.72 -49.01 4.78
C PHE A 685 0.24 -48.69 4.84
#